data_AF-Q2WCV3-F1
#
_entry.id   AF-Q2WCV3-F1
#
_cell.length_a   1.000
_cell.length_b   1.000
_cell.length_c   1.000
_cell.angle_alpha   90.00
_cell.angle_beta   90.00
_cell.angle_gamma   90.00
#
_symmetry.space_group_name_H-M   'P 1'
#
loop_
_entity.id
_entity.type
_entity.pdbx_description
1 polymer ?
#
loop_
_entity_poly.entity_id
_entity_poly.type
_entity_poly.pdbx_seq_one_letter_code
_entity_poly.pdbx_strand_id
1 'polypeptide(L)'
;MPEGMKSPDPLPLINYATINVDYLLDYGVQDKNIGLESFNQSYGIYLWELFFHIPLLASARFLAEQRFDEAERWLKFIFNSAGYRNESGELQKIGDQPRYWNTLPLQQDNDWDSNTALATNDPDVIAMKDPMQYKLAVFMRTLDVLISRGDQAYRQLERDTLVEAKMYYVQASQLLGPRPVTQLTHNWKNQSLKETAQAIDGNFLPPYNEVLLSYWDKLAIRLHNLRHNLSLDGQPLHLPLFATPVDPQELQRQHAAGNGISGALNPVAAATSLYRFPLLLERAKGAVGSVMQLGNALQNALEKQDNEAMVLLLQQQQQRVLQQTRDIQNANIGILKSSRKAVTEMAASAEARLDHYKQLIKNGISADEQEALILRIAAQSLGLSATIPLTIAGALDMAPNVFGMADGGSRWGAVAQAAAWGIQIAAGDLEQGAGIHEVKANYLRRTEEWQLQQTLAEKDVVQIKEQLTGLDLQISMAEKQRDLAEMEQSHAMAVYQMQSTRFSGKELYNWMVGRLSGLYYQLFDAAQPLCMMAKSALARDIDASKTDHLFINSGWSDLYQGLLAGEDLMLNLQKLENIWLKEDARALEVERTISLAQVYEKSAKFNLSDKVSGYLNGTGSDTEEAKDGNGVSIHEGILSASVSIKTLALDNDYPAAMQLGQKRRIKQISVSLPALLGPYQDVQATLSYDGQNTGLANGCTAIAISRGMNDSGQFQLDFNDGKYLPFEGIDINDGGALVLRFPNANDQQKALLQSLSDIILHIRYTIRS
;
A
#
# COMPACT_ATOMS: atom_id res chain seq x y z
N MET A 1 -58.69 -5.99 -84.94
CA MET A 1 -57.44 -5.39 -84.42
C MET A 1 -57.33 -4.00 -85.03
N PRO A 2 -57.02 -2.95 -84.27
CA PRO A 2 -56.72 -1.65 -84.86
C PRO A 2 -55.46 -1.78 -85.73
N GLU A 3 -55.49 -1.22 -86.94
CA GLU A 3 -54.34 -1.19 -87.84
C GLU A 3 -53.18 -0.41 -87.20
N GLY A 4 -52.05 -1.10 -86.95
CA GLY A 4 -50.83 -0.47 -86.43
C GLY A 4 -50.01 -1.31 -85.44
N MET A 5 -50.62 -2.30 -84.75
CA MET A 5 -49.89 -3.17 -83.81
C MET A 5 -49.25 -4.34 -84.56
N LYS A 6 -47.96 -4.26 -84.90
CA LYS A 6 -47.20 -5.42 -85.42
C LYS A 6 -46.64 -6.22 -84.25
N SER A 7 -47.01 -7.50 -84.15
CA SER A 7 -46.32 -8.44 -83.27
C SER A 7 -44.86 -8.57 -83.71
N PRO A 8 -43.88 -8.61 -82.78
CA PRO A 8 -42.54 -9.08 -83.09
C PRO A 8 -42.62 -10.49 -83.68
N ASP A 9 -41.77 -10.81 -84.67
CA ASP A 9 -41.67 -12.16 -85.20
C ASP A 9 -40.97 -13.06 -84.16
N PRO A 10 -41.61 -14.14 -83.67
CA PRO A 10 -41.02 -15.01 -82.66
C PRO A 10 -39.98 -15.99 -83.24
N LEU A 11 -39.94 -16.23 -84.56
CA LEU A 11 -39.06 -17.24 -85.16
C LEU A 11 -37.57 -17.01 -84.88
N PRO A 12 -37.02 -15.78 -84.97
CA PRO A 12 -35.64 -15.51 -84.58
C PRO A 12 -35.35 -15.84 -83.11
N LEU A 13 -36.26 -15.52 -82.19
CA LEU A 13 -36.09 -15.79 -80.76
C LEU A 13 -36.02 -17.30 -80.48
N ILE A 14 -36.89 -18.09 -81.13
CA ILE A 14 -36.86 -19.55 -81.03
C ILE A 14 -35.54 -20.11 -81.57
N ASN A 15 -35.05 -19.58 -82.68
CA ASN A 15 -33.77 -19.99 -83.25
C ASN A 15 -32.61 -19.67 -82.31
N TYR A 16 -32.54 -18.47 -81.72
CA TYR A 16 -31.48 -18.14 -80.76
C TYR A 16 -31.56 -18.95 -79.47
N ALA A 17 -32.78 -19.23 -78.98
CA ALA A 17 -33.01 -20.06 -77.80
C ALA A 17 -32.51 -21.50 -77.97
N THR A 18 -32.54 -22.06 -79.19
CA THR A 18 -31.99 -23.41 -79.46
C THR A 18 -30.46 -23.45 -79.50
N ILE A 19 -29.79 -22.30 -79.64
CA ILE A 19 -28.32 -22.21 -79.63
C ILE A 19 -27.82 -22.10 -78.19
N ASN A 20 -28.06 -20.97 -77.52
CA ASN A 20 -27.82 -20.77 -76.08
C ASN A 20 -28.50 -19.48 -75.57
N VAL A 21 -28.51 -19.29 -74.25
CA VAL A 21 -29.08 -18.09 -73.60
C VAL A 21 -28.25 -16.82 -73.88
N ASP A 22 -26.93 -16.93 -74.06
CA ASP A 22 -26.06 -15.79 -74.33
C ASP A 22 -26.41 -15.11 -75.68
N TYR A 23 -26.77 -15.90 -76.71
CA TYR A 23 -27.26 -15.40 -78.01
C TYR A 23 -28.69 -14.88 -77.92
N LEU A 24 -29.56 -15.57 -77.16
CA LEU A 24 -30.95 -15.14 -77.01
C LEU A 24 -31.05 -13.77 -76.35
N LEU A 25 -30.30 -13.55 -75.26
CA LEU A 25 -30.35 -12.33 -74.47
C LEU A 25 -29.40 -11.24 -74.99
N ASP A 26 -28.76 -11.40 -76.14
CA ASP A 26 -27.88 -10.37 -76.69
C ASP A 26 -28.67 -9.13 -77.14
N TYR A 27 -28.10 -7.95 -76.92
CA TYR A 27 -28.67 -6.68 -77.35
C TYR A 27 -28.95 -6.63 -78.86
N GLY A 28 -28.12 -7.24 -79.69
CA GLY A 28 -28.27 -7.23 -81.15
C GLY A 28 -29.55 -7.93 -81.62
N VAL A 29 -30.02 -8.93 -80.87
CA VAL A 29 -31.32 -9.59 -81.11
C VAL A 29 -32.46 -8.64 -80.77
N GLN A 30 -32.37 -7.93 -79.64
CA GLN A 30 -33.39 -6.97 -79.22
C GLN A 30 -33.48 -5.79 -80.20
N ASP A 31 -32.35 -5.22 -80.60
CA ASP A 31 -32.29 -4.05 -81.50
C ASP A 31 -32.80 -4.38 -82.92
N LYS A 32 -32.34 -5.50 -83.50
CA LYS A 32 -32.65 -5.84 -84.91
C LYS A 32 -33.98 -6.57 -85.11
N ASN A 33 -34.39 -7.42 -84.17
CA ASN A 33 -35.54 -8.32 -84.36
C ASN A 33 -36.81 -7.85 -83.64
N ILE A 34 -36.68 -6.97 -82.64
CA ILE A 34 -37.80 -6.53 -81.78
C ILE A 34 -38.02 -5.03 -81.96
N GLY A 35 -36.98 -4.23 -81.76
CA GLY A 35 -37.06 -2.77 -81.79
C GLY A 35 -37.62 -2.16 -80.50
N LEU A 36 -37.30 -0.90 -80.25
CA LEU A 36 -37.63 -0.21 -79.00
C LEU A 36 -39.14 -0.06 -78.78
N GLU A 37 -39.88 0.37 -79.80
CA GLU A 37 -41.32 0.68 -79.67
C GLU A 37 -42.14 -0.53 -79.19
N SER A 38 -41.71 -1.74 -79.54
CA SER A 38 -42.38 -2.97 -79.14
C SER A 38 -42.36 -3.22 -77.63
N PHE A 39 -41.39 -2.67 -76.88
CA PHE A 39 -41.36 -2.73 -75.42
C PHE A 39 -42.46 -1.90 -74.75
N ASN A 40 -43.07 -0.96 -75.47
CA ASN A 40 -44.17 -0.10 -74.99
C ASN A 40 -45.53 -0.46 -75.61
N GLN A 41 -45.62 -1.54 -76.39
CA GLN A 41 -46.83 -1.99 -77.09
C GLN A 41 -47.49 -3.19 -76.38
N SER A 42 -48.51 -3.81 -77.00
CA SER A 42 -49.32 -4.89 -76.43
C SER A 42 -48.54 -6.11 -75.94
N TYR A 43 -47.35 -6.38 -76.50
CA TYR A 43 -46.47 -7.49 -76.10
C TYR A 43 -45.30 -7.05 -75.22
N GLY A 44 -45.21 -5.77 -74.86
CA GLY A 44 -44.06 -5.18 -74.15
C GLY A 44 -43.76 -5.86 -72.81
N ILE A 45 -44.78 -6.28 -72.07
CA ILE A 45 -44.64 -6.96 -70.77
C ILE A 45 -43.79 -8.23 -70.91
N TYR A 46 -44.04 -9.07 -71.92
CA TYR A 46 -43.29 -10.31 -72.14
C TYR A 46 -41.82 -10.04 -72.52
N LEU A 47 -41.57 -8.92 -73.19
CA LEU A 47 -40.23 -8.51 -73.60
C LEU A 47 -39.44 -7.99 -72.38
N TRP A 48 -40.07 -7.18 -71.54
CA TRP A 48 -39.52 -6.77 -70.24
C TRP A 48 -39.25 -7.98 -69.34
N GLU A 49 -40.17 -8.94 -69.29
CA GLU A 49 -39.97 -10.19 -68.55
C GLU A 49 -38.75 -10.96 -69.07
N LEU A 50 -38.68 -11.21 -70.38
CA LEU A 50 -37.62 -12.03 -70.98
C LEU A 50 -36.23 -11.40 -70.86
N PHE A 51 -36.10 -10.11 -71.19
CA PHE A 51 -34.80 -9.45 -71.35
C PHE A 51 -34.32 -8.70 -70.10
N PHE A 52 -35.20 -8.47 -69.11
CA PHE A 52 -34.86 -7.75 -67.88
C PHE A 52 -35.23 -8.51 -66.61
N HIS A 53 -36.50 -8.87 -66.41
CA HIS A 53 -36.91 -9.47 -65.13
C HIS A 53 -36.38 -10.90 -64.93
N ILE A 54 -36.32 -11.73 -65.98
CA ILE A 54 -35.75 -13.09 -65.88
C ILE A 54 -34.28 -13.05 -65.46
N PRO A 55 -33.39 -12.28 -66.12
CA PRO A 55 -32.00 -12.23 -65.67
C PRO A 55 -31.81 -11.59 -64.29
N LEU A 56 -32.61 -10.57 -63.96
CA LEU A 56 -32.56 -9.93 -62.65
C LEU A 56 -33.01 -10.87 -61.53
N LEU A 57 -34.11 -11.61 -61.74
CA LEU A 57 -34.62 -12.61 -60.80
C LEU A 57 -33.65 -13.79 -60.66
N ALA A 58 -33.09 -14.27 -61.77
CA ALA A 58 -32.09 -15.33 -61.75
C ALA A 58 -30.88 -14.92 -60.90
N SER A 59 -30.32 -13.72 -61.13
CA SER A 59 -29.25 -13.20 -60.30
C SER A 59 -29.64 -13.07 -58.84
N ALA A 60 -30.81 -12.47 -58.55
CA ALA A 60 -31.29 -12.30 -57.18
C ALA A 60 -31.45 -13.65 -56.47
N ARG A 61 -31.93 -14.69 -57.17
CA ARG A 61 -32.04 -16.04 -56.60
C ARG A 61 -30.68 -16.66 -56.35
N PHE A 62 -29.74 -16.56 -57.29
CA PHE A 62 -28.38 -17.07 -57.08
C PHE A 62 -27.66 -16.35 -55.93
N LEU A 63 -27.86 -15.04 -55.79
CA LEU A 63 -27.32 -14.27 -54.67
C LEU A 63 -27.92 -14.75 -53.33
N ALA A 64 -29.24 -14.97 -53.28
CA ALA A 64 -29.91 -15.49 -52.08
C ALA A 64 -29.40 -16.89 -51.68
N GLU A 65 -29.06 -17.72 -52.67
CA GLU A 65 -28.45 -19.05 -52.50
C GLU A 65 -26.92 -19.00 -52.37
N GLN A 66 -26.31 -17.81 -52.24
CA GLN A 66 -24.86 -17.59 -52.11
C GLN A 66 -24.00 -18.12 -53.27
N ARG A 67 -24.60 -18.27 -54.46
CA ARG A 67 -23.92 -18.64 -55.72
C ARG A 67 -23.47 -17.39 -56.48
N PHE A 68 -22.39 -16.78 -56.01
CA PHE A 68 -21.97 -15.44 -56.44
C PHE A 68 -21.52 -15.37 -57.90
N ASP A 69 -20.82 -16.38 -58.41
CA ASP A 69 -20.35 -16.41 -59.80
C ASP A 69 -21.53 -16.44 -60.79
N GLU A 70 -22.55 -17.24 -60.50
CA GLU A 70 -23.78 -17.28 -61.28
C GLU A 70 -24.58 -15.98 -61.12
N ALA A 71 -24.69 -15.44 -59.90
CA ALA A 71 -25.38 -14.17 -59.67
C ALA A 71 -24.77 -13.02 -60.49
N GLU A 72 -23.44 -12.95 -60.54
CA GLU A 72 -22.71 -11.97 -61.34
C GLU A 72 -22.88 -12.24 -62.85
N ARG A 73 -22.80 -13.49 -63.29
CA ARG A 73 -23.01 -13.87 -64.70
C ARG A 73 -24.39 -13.44 -65.19
N TRP A 74 -25.44 -13.67 -64.41
CA TRP A 74 -26.79 -13.31 -64.82
C TRP A 74 -27.04 -11.79 -64.81
N LEU A 75 -26.40 -11.03 -63.91
CA LEU A 75 -26.40 -9.55 -64.00
C LEU A 75 -25.73 -9.05 -65.27
N LYS A 76 -24.67 -9.74 -65.73
CA LYS A 76 -23.99 -9.39 -66.98
C LYS A 76 -24.87 -9.54 -68.22
N PHE A 77 -26.05 -10.16 -68.16
CA PHE A 77 -27.04 -10.07 -69.25
C PHE A 77 -27.84 -8.75 -69.27
N ILE A 78 -27.73 -7.94 -68.22
CA ILE A 78 -28.39 -6.63 -68.12
C ILE A 78 -27.35 -5.51 -68.14
N PHE A 79 -26.35 -5.60 -67.26
CA PHE A 79 -25.33 -4.59 -67.04
C PHE A 79 -23.95 -5.20 -66.89
N ASN A 80 -22.98 -4.70 -67.65
CA ASN A 80 -21.58 -5.10 -67.52
C ASN A 80 -20.68 -3.87 -67.56
N SER A 81 -20.08 -3.52 -66.42
CA SER A 81 -19.19 -2.36 -66.27
C SER A 81 -17.88 -2.45 -67.06
N ALA A 82 -17.46 -3.66 -67.48
CA ALA A 82 -16.32 -3.86 -68.36
C ALA A 82 -16.66 -3.69 -69.86
N GLY A 83 -17.93 -3.47 -70.18
CA GLY A 83 -18.47 -3.42 -71.54
C GLY A 83 -18.66 -4.80 -72.17
N TYR A 84 -19.50 -4.85 -73.21
CA TYR A 84 -19.72 -6.07 -74.00
C TYR A 84 -18.69 -6.20 -75.12
N ARG A 85 -18.30 -7.43 -75.45
CA ARG A 85 -17.32 -7.72 -76.52
C ARG A 85 -17.92 -8.61 -77.58
N ASN A 86 -17.49 -8.44 -78.83
CA ASN A 86 -17.81 -9.36 -79.92
C ASN A 86 -16.88 -10.58 -79.90
N GLU A 87 -17.10 -11.52 -80.83
CA GLU A 87 -16.30 -12.75 -80.95
C GLU A 87 -14.81 -12.48 -81.25
N SER A 88 -14.46 -11.33 -81.85
CA SER A 88 -13.07 -10.89 -82.07
C SER A 88 -12.43 -10.21 -80.86
N GLY A 89 -13.16 -10.07 -79.74
CA GLY A 89 -12.66 -9.49 -78.50
C GLY A 89 -12.70 -7.96 -78.44
N GLU A 90 -13.26 -7.29 -79.45
CA GLU A 90 -13.41 -5.84 -79.51
C GLU A 90 -14.64 -5.39 -78.72
N LEU A 91 -14.55 -4.22 -78.08
CA LEU A 91 -15.68 -3.63 -77.36
C LEU A 91 -16.79 -3.26 -78.34
N GLN A 92 -17.99 -3.73 -78.07
CA GLN A 92 -19.19 -3.32 -78.79
C GLN A 92 -19.53 -1.88 -78.40
N LYS A 93 -19.70 -1.04 -79.42
CA LYS A 93 -19.96 0.40 -79.26
C LYS A 93 -21.30 0.78 -79.87
N ILE A 94 -21.92 1.82 -79.32
CA ILE A 94 -23.05 2.53 -79.92
C ILE A 94 -22.57 3.95 -80.18
N GLY A 95 -22.41 4.30 -81.46
CA GLY A 95 -21.60 5.46 -81.85
C GLY A 95 -20.15 5.30 -81.40
N ASP A 96 -19.62 6.30 -80.69
CA ASP A 96 -18.24 6.28 -80.15
C ASP A 96 -18.13 5.74 -78.72
N GLN A 97 -19.24 5.49 -78.03
CA GLN A 97 -19.26 5.07 -76.62
C GLN A 97 -19.34 3.53 -76.48
N PRO A 98 -18.60 2.93 -75.52
CA PRO A 98 -18.78 1.51 -75.18
C PRO A 98 -20.19 1.20 -74.68
N ARG A 99 -20.73 0.04 -75.06
CA ARG A 99 -22.03 -0.43 -74.55
C ARG A 99 -21.87 -1.08 -73.18
N TYR A 100 -22.64 -0.59 -72.20
CA TYR A 100 -22.68 -1.11 -70.83
C TYR A 100 -24.00 -1.76 -70.44
N TRP A 101 -25.11 -1.40 -71.11
CA TRP A 101 -26.43 -1.99 -70.89
C TRP A 101 -26.80 -2.90 -72.06
N ASN A 102 -27.32 -4.08 -71.75
CA ASN A 102 -27.66 -5.09 -72.74
C ASN A 102 -29.17 -5.23 -72.94
N THR A 103 -29.99 -4.76 -72.01
CA THR A 103 -31.43 -4.61 -72.20
C THR A 103 -31.72 -3.34 -73.00
N LEU A 104 -32.44 -3.47 -74.12
CA LEU A 104 -32.63 -2.40 -75.10
C LEU A 104 -33.24 -1.10 -74.53
N PRO A 105 -34.32 -1.12 -73.73
CA PRO A 105 -34.88 0.10 -73.14
C PRO A 105 -33.96 0.78 -72.12
N LEU A 106 -33.07 0.03 -71.47
CA LEU A 106 -32.07 0.58 -70.55
C LEU A 106 -30.87 1.19 -71.30
N GLN A 107 -30.67 0.89 -72.57
CA GLN A 107 -29.55 1.50 -73.30
C GLN A 107 -29.83 2.95 -73.70
N GLN A 108 -31.09 3.40 -73.65
CA GLN A 108 -31.45 4.77 -73.93
C GLN A 108 -31.27 5.65 -72.69
N ASP A 109 -30.77 6.86 -72.91
CA ASP A 109 -30.65 7.88 -71.88
C ASP A 109 -31.93 8.71 -71.88
N ASN A 110 -32.91 8.23 -71.12
CA ASN A 110 -34.09 9.01 -70.79
C ASN A 110 -33.74 9.90 -69.58
N ASP A 111 -34.05 11.20 -69.67
CA ASP A 111 -33.98 12.09 -68.51
C ASP A 111 -34.89 11.57 -67.38
N TRP A 112 -34.48 11.82 -66.13
CA TRP A 112 -35.30 11.48 -64.96
C TRP A 112 -36.62 12.28 -65.02
N ASP A 113 -37.74 11.61 -65.29
CA ASP A 113 -39.03 12.28 -65.43
C ASP A 113 -39.57 12.69 -64.06
N SER A 114 -39.19 13.89 -63.64
CA SER A 114 -39.59 14.53 -62.37
C SER A 114 -41.07 14.94 -62.31
N ASN A 115 -41.82 14.87 -63.41
CA ASN A 115 -43.21 15.35 -63.50
C ASN A 115 -44.24 14.21 -63.63
N THR A 116 -43.82 12.99 -63.37
CA THR A 116 -44.67 11.80 -63.52
C THR A 116 -45.63 11.63 -62.32
N ALA A 117 -46.75 12.36 -62.30
CA ALA A 117 -47.83 12.08 -61.36
C ALA A 117 -48.57 10.79 -61.78
N LEU A 118 -48.12 9.62 -61.28
CA LEU A 118 -48.87 8.37 -61.40
C LEU A 118 -49.80 8.21 -60.20
N ALA A 119 -51.04 7.76 -60.44
CA ALA A 119 -52.01 7.41 -59.39
C ALA A 119 -51.73 6.02 -58.76
N THR A 120 -50.48 5.56 -58.77
CA THR A 120 -50.06 4.25 -58.26
C THR A 120 -48.91 4.41 -57.27
N ASN A 121 -48.86 3.53 -56.28
CA ASN A 121 -47.75 3.38 -55.34
C ASN A 121 -46.87 2.16 -55.67
N ASP A 122 -47.11 1.51 -56.82
CA ASP A 122 -46.34 0.37 -57.29
C ASP A 122 -44.99 0.84 -57.88
N PRO A 123 -43.84 0.47 -57.28
CA PRO A 123 -42.52 0.87 -57.76
C PRO A 123 -42.18 0.32 -59.14
N ASP A 124 -42.72 -0.84 -59.54
CA ASP A 124 -42.44 -1.42 -60.86
C ASP A 124 -43.16 -0.63 -61.96
N VAL A 125 -44.38 -0.13 -61.72
CA VAL A 125 -45.08 0.73 -62.68
C VAL A 125 -44.34 2.07 -62.85
N ILE A 126 -43.78 2.62 -61.77
CA ILE A 126 -42.95 3.83 -61.81
C ILE A 126 -41.67 3.55 -62.60
N ALA A 127 -41.00 2.42 -62.36
CA ALA A 127 -39.75 2.03 -63.01
C ALA A 127 -39.89 1.63 -64.48
N MET A 128 -41.02 1.04 -64.90
CA MET A 128 -41.31 0.79 -66.30
C MET A 128 -41.53 2.09 -67.08
N LYS A 129 -42.11 3.11 -66.43
CA LYS A 129 -42.32 4.42 -67.04
C LYS A 129 -41.04 5.26 -67.08
N ASP A 130 -40.22 5.18 -66.04
CA ASP A 130 -38.87 5.75 -65.97
C ASP A 130 -37.81 4.66 -65.75
N PRO A 131 -37.23 4.10 -66.83
CA PRO A 131 -36.26 3.00 -66.74
C PRO A 131 -34.96 3.35 -65.99
N MET A 132 -34.73 4.62 -65.64
CA MET A 132 -33.60 5.00 -64.79
C MET A 132 -33.69 4.39 -63.39
N GLN A 133 -34.91 4.15 -62.88
CA GLN A 133 -35.11 3.42 -61.63
C GLN A 133 -34.56 1.98 -61.73
N TYR A 134 -34.82 1.29 -62.85
CA TYR A 134 -34.30 -0.04 -63.10
C TYR A 134 -32.78 -0.06 -63.26
N LYS A 135 -32.20 0.96 -63.93
CA LYS A 135 -30.74 1.12 -63.97
C LYS A 135 -30.15 1.20 -62.57
N LEU A 136 -30.72 2.06 -61.73
CA LEU A 136 -30.28 2.24 -60.35
C LEU A 136 -30.40 0.94 -59.54
N ALA A 137 -31.51 0.21 -59.68
CA ALA A 137 -31.73 -1.06 -58.99
C ALA A 137 -30.70 -2.13 -59.40
N VAL A 138 -30.40 -2.25 -60.69
CA VAL A 138 -29.37 -3.19 -61.19
C VAL A 138 -27.98 -2.80 -60.69
N PHE A 139 -27.68 -1.50 -60.64
CA PHE A 139 -26.41 -1.01 -60.11
C PHE A 139 -26.26 -1.33 -58.62
N MET A 140 -27.28 -1.04 -57.81
CA MET A 140 -27.30 -1.43 -56.38
C MET A 140 -27.15 -2.94 -56.20
N ARG A 141 -27.86 -3.75 -57.00
CA ARG A 141 -27.74 -5.21 -56.96
C ARG A 141 -26.32 -5.68 -57.31
N THR A 142 -25.66 -5.02 -58.25
CA THR A 142 -24.27 -5.31 -58.61
C THR A 142 -23.34 -5.06 -57.41
N LEU A 143 -23.54 -3.96 -56.68
CA LEU A 143 -22.79 -3.67 -55.46
C LEU A 143 -23.08 -4.70 -54.36
N ASP A 144 -24.33 -5.12 -54.19
CA ASP A 144 -24.70 -6.17 -53.22
C ASP A 144 -23.95 -7.47 -53.50
N VAL A 145 -23.89 -7.92 -54.77
CA VAL A 145 -23.17 -9.15 -55.15
C VAL A 145 -21.69 -9.04 -54.78
N LEU A 146 -21.02 -7.94 -55.13
CA LEU A 146 -19.61 -7.73 -54.83
C LEU A 146 -19.33 -7.64 -53.33
N ILE A 147 -20.13 -6.87 -52.60
CA ILE A 147 -19.97 -6.71 -51.14
C ILE A 147 -20.24 -8.04 -50.44
N SER A 148 -21.26 -8.78 -50.86
CA SER A 148 -21.59 -10.08 -50.26
C SER A 148 -20.51 -11.12 -50.52
N ARG A 149 -19.92 -11.12 -51.73
CA ARG A 149 -18.78 -11.96 -52.07
C ARG A 149 -17.54 -11.59 -51.26
N GLY A 150 -17.29 -10.28 -51.08
CA GLY A 150 -16.26 -9.77 -50.17
C GLY A 150 -16.47 -10.20 -48.73
N ASP A 151 -17.69 -10.08 -48.20
CA ASP A 151 -18.07 -10.51 -46.85
C ASP A 151 -17.90 -12.03 -46.69
N GLN A 152 -18.20 -12.84 -47.71
CA GLN A 152 -17.99 -14.30 -47.67
C GLN A 152 -16.50 -14.65 -47.57
N ALA A 153 -15.65 -14.03 -48.39
CA ALA A 153 -14.21 -14.22 -48.32
C ALA A 153 -13.63 -13.73 -46.97
N TYR A 154 -14.13 -12.59 -46.45
CA TYR A 154 -13.67 -12.04 -45.18
C TYR A 154 -13.97 -12.99 -43.99
N ARG A 155 -15.11 -13.68 -44.00
CA ARG A 155 -15.46 -14.63 -42.92
C ARG A 155 -14.54 -15.85 -42.81
N GLN A 156 -13.74 -16.16 -43.84
CA GLN A 156 -12.79 -17.27 -43.79
C GLN A 156 -11.53 -16.96 -42.95
N LEU A 157 -11.19 -15.67 -42.79
CA LEU A 157 -10.09 -15.17 -41.94
C LEU A 157 -8.70 -15.76 -42.26
N GLU A 158 -8.49 -16.24 -43.49
CA GLU A 158 -7.17 -16.61 -43.99
C GLU A 158 -6.53 -15.41 -44.69
N ARG A 159 -5.19 -15.30 -44.65
CA ARG A 159 -4.51 -14.14 -45.24
C ARG A 159 -4.89 -13.93 -46.72
N ASP A 160 -4.96 -15.01 -47.49
CA ASP A 160 -5.24 -14.93 -48.93
C ASP A 160 -6.71 -14.57 -49.20
N THR A 161 -7.63 -15.06 -48.37
CA THR A 161 -9.07 -14.76 -48.48
C THR A 161 -9.39 -13.35 -47.98
N LEU A 162 -8.62 -12.80 -47.04
CA LEU A 162 -8.67 -11.37 -46.66
C LEU A 162 -8.19 -10.44 -47.78
N VAL A 163 -7.19 -10.89 -48.57
CA VAL A 163 -6.76 -10.17 -49.77
C VAL A 163 -7.83 -10.24 -50.85
N GLU A 164 -8.47 -11.40 -51.04
CA GLU A 164 -9.59 -11.57 -51.95
C GLU A 164 -10.79 -10.69 -51.55
N ALA A 165 -11.15 -10.65 -50.26
CA ALA A 165 -12.21 -9.80 -49.74
C ALA A 165 -11.94 -8.32 -50.05
N LYS A 166 -10.69 -7.88 -49.83
CA LYS A 166 -10.25 -6.52 -50.16
C LYS A 166 -10.43 -6.20 -51.63
N MET A 167 -10.16 -7.15 -52.52
CA MET A 167 -10.36 -6.99 -53.97
C MET A 167 -11.81 -6.63 -54.30
N TYR A 168 -12.79 -7.39 -53.79
CA TYR A 168 -14.21 -7.14 -54.08
C TYR A 168 -14.71 -5.81 -53.50
N TYR A 169 -14.28 -5.43 -52.28
CA TYR A 169 -14.65 -4.14 -51.71
C TYR A 169 -14.04 -2.96 -52.48
N VAL A 170 -12.80 -3.10 -52.95
CA VAL A 170 -12.17 -2.09 -53.80
C VAL A 170 -12.89 -2.00 -55.14
N GLN A 171 -13.27 -3.13 -55.76
CA GLN A 171 -14.05 -3.14 -56.99
C GLN A 171 -15.42 -2.44 -56.81
N ALA A 172 -16.14 -2.75 -55.73
CA ALA A 172 -17.40 -2.08 -55.40
C ALA A 172 -17.20 -0.57 -55.15
N SER A 173 -16.11 -0.17 -54.48
CA SER A 173 -15.78 1.24 -54.26
C SER A 173 -15.43 1.97 -55.57
N GLN A 174 -14.74 1.31 -56.51
CA GLN A 174 -14.43 1.87 -57.82
C GLN A 174 -15.68 2.07 -58.66
N LEU A 175 -16.65 1.14 -58.60
CA LEU A 175 -17.95 1.29 -59.26
C LEU A 175 -18.76 2.45 -58.69
N LEU A 176 -18.75 2.63 -57.36
CA LEU A 176 -19.46 3.74 -56.71
C LEU A 176 -18.83 5.12 -56.98
N GLY A 177 -17.50 5.19 -57.17
CA GLY A 177 -16.79 6.45 -57.50
C GLY A 177 -16.23 7.21 -56.28
N PRO A 178 -16.36 8.53 -56.20
CA PRO A 178 -16.12 9.28 -54.97
C PRO A 178 -17.44 9.54 -54.22
N ARG A 179 -17.40 9.52 -52.88
CA ARG A 179 -18.56 9.90 -52.06
C ARG A 179 -18.99 11.34 -52.39
N PRO A 180 -20.28 11.61 -52.65
CA PRO A 180 -20.74 12.96 -52.91
C PRO A 180 -20.54 13.85 -51.68
N VAL A 181 -20.12 15.10 -51.90
CA VAL A 181 -19.97 16.10 -50.84
C VAL A 181 -21.34 16.69 -50.53
N THR A 182 -21.85 16.45 -49.33
CA THR A 182 -23.07 17.11 -48.84
C THR A 182 -22.74 18.52 -48.39
N GLN A 183 -23.27 19.53 -49.07
CA GLN A 183 -23.08 20.93 -48.67
C GLN A 183 -23.93 21.23 -47.44
N LEU A 184 -23.30 21.27 -46.26
CA LEU A 184 -23.95 21.66 -44.99
C LEU A 184 -24.32 23.16 -44.93
N THR A 185 -23.83 23.97 -45.86
CA THR A 185 -23.97 25.44 -45.89
C THR A 185 -25.06 25.93 -46.86
N HIS A 186 -26.06 25.10 -47.19
CA HIS A 186 -27.22 25.63 -47.90
C HIS A 186 -27.96 26.64 -47.00
N ASN A 187 -28.42 27.74 -47.60
CA ASN A 187 -29.18 28.83 -46.97
C ASN A 187 -30.60 28.40 -46.55
N TRP A 188 -30.74 27.29 -45.81
CA TRP A 188 -32.02 26.89 -45.22
C TRP A 188 -32.45 27.98 -44.24
N LYS A 189 -33.45 28.76 -44.64
CA LYS A 189 -33.97 29.86 -43.81
C LYS A 189 -34.91 29.26 -42.77
N ASN A 190 -34.73 29.64 -41.50
CA ASN A 190 -35.65 29.30 -40.42
C ASN A 190 -36.96 30.09 -40.59
N GLN A 191 -37.88 29.56 -41.38
CA GLN A 191 -39.20 30.13 -41.66
C GLN A 191 -40.27 29.48 -40.78
N SER A 192 -41.34 30.22 -40.49
CA SER A 192 -42.49 29.68 -39.76
C SER A 192 -43.27 28.69 -40.62
N LEU A 193 -43.95 27.72 -39.99
CA LEU A 193 -44.78 26.74 -40.71
C LEU A 193 -45.80 27.40 -41.64
N LYS A 194 -46.35 28.56 -41.25
CA LYS A 194 -47.31 29.33 -42.05
C LYS A 194 -46.68 29.86 -43.35
N GLU A 195 -45.44 30.33 -43.29
CA GLU A 195 -44.71 30.83 -44.46
C GLU A 195 -44.32 29.69 -45.41
N THR A 196 -43.86 28.56 -44.85
CA THR A 196 -43.48 27.38 -45.63
C THR A 196 -44.68 26.72 -46.31
N ALA A 197 -45.84 26.63 -45.63
CA ALA A 197 -47.06 26.05 -46.20
C ALA A 197 -47.65 26.87 -47.36
N GLN A 198 -47.30 28.15 -47.48
CA GLN A 198 -47.69 29.01 -48.60
C GLN A 198 -46.71 28.93 -49.78
N ALA A 199 -45.49 28.43 -49.55
CA ALA A 199 -44.43 28.23 -50.54
C ALA A 199 -44.32 26.74 -50.90
N ILE A 200 -45.34 26.19 -51.55
CA ILE A 200 -45.53 24.74 -51.74
C ILE A 200 -44.40 24.04 -52.55
N ASP A 201 -43.55 24.75 -53.30
CA ASP A 201 -42.53 24.11 -54.18
C ASP A 201 -41.10 24.68 -54.09
N GLY A 202 -40.75 25.48 -53.07
CA GLY A 202 -39.49 26.25 -53.11
C GLY A 202 -38.41 25.93 -52.07
N ASN A 203 -38.81 25.42 -50.90
CA ASN A 203 -37.89 25.39 -49.75
C ASN A 203 -37.29 24.01 -49.46
N PHE A 204 -38.02 22.92 -49.73
CA PHE A 204 -37.51 21.56 -49.50
C PHE A 204 -36.63 21.12 -50.68
N LEU A 205 -35.40 20.69 -50.37
CA LEU A 205 -34.46 20.17 -51.36
C LEU A 205 -34.55 18.65 -51.43
N PRO A 206 -34.42 18.03 -52.63
CA PRO A 206 -34.41 16.58 -52.75
C PRO A 206 -33.20 15.98 -52.00
N PRO A 207 -33.39 14.92 -51.19
CA PRO A 207 -32.30 14.27 -50.50
C PRO A 207 -31.46 13.42 -51.46
N TYR A 208 -30.23 13.10 -51.05
CA TYR A 208 -29.47 12.01 -51.68
C TYR A 208 -30.11 10.66 -51.39
N ASN A 209 -29.88 9.67 -52.26
CA ASN A 209 -30.34 8.31 -52.05
C ASN A 209 -29.62 7.67 -50.84
N GLU A 210 -30.38 7.38 -49.77
CA GLU A 210 -29.84 6.85 -48.52
C GLU A 210 -29.21 5.46 -48.68
N VAL A 211 -29.77 4.61 -49.54
CA VAL A 211 -29.25 3.25 -49.80
C VAL A 211 -27.86 3.35 -50.44
N LEU A 212 -27.68 4.21 -51.44
CA LEU A 212 -26.36 4.45 -52.05
C LEU A 212 -25.36 5.02 -51.04
N LEU A 213 -25.79 5.96 -50.20
CA LEU A 213 -24.93 6.53 -49.17
C LEU A 213 -24.49 5.45 -48.17
N SER A 214 -25.36 4.50 -47.84
CA SER A 214 -25.04 3.38 -46.94
C SER A 214 -23.96 2.44 -47.50
N TYR A 215 -23.86 2.27 -48.83
CA TYR A 215 -22.79 1.46 -49.42
C TYR A 215 -21.41 2.10 -49.21
N TRP A 216 -21.31 3.44 -49.27
CA TRP A 216 -20.08 4.15 -48.92
C TRP A 216 -19.65 3.83 -47.49
N ASP A 217 -20.58 3.92 -46.55
CA ASP A 217 -20.30 3.69 -45.14
C ASP A 217 -19.93 2.21 -44.89
N LYS A 218 -20.67 1.27 -45.49
CA LYS A 218 -20.35 -0.17 -45.42
C LYS A 218 -18.93 -0.45 -45.93
N LEU A 219 -18.61 -0.02 -47.16
CA LEU A 219 -17.29 -0.25 -47.74
C LEU A 219 -16.17 0.41 -46.94
N ALA A 220 -16.39 1.63 -46.45
CA ALA A 220 -15.42 2.33 -45.60
C ALA A 220 -15.13 1.54 -44.32
N ILE A 221 -16.16 1.02 -43.63
CA ILE A 221 -16.01 0.19 -42.44
C ILE A 221 -15.28 -1.13 -42.76
N ARG A 222 -15.69 -1.84 -43.82
CA ARG A 222 -15.05 -3.11 -44.22
C ARG A 222 -13.58 -2.92 -44.56
N LEU A 223 -13.25 -1.91 -45.36
CA LEU A 223 -11.88 -1.59 -45.73
C LEU A 223 -11.06 -1.10 -44.53
N HIS A 224 -11.66 -0.35 -43.61
CA HIS A 224 -11.01 0.04 -42.36
C HIS A 224 -10.62 -1.19 -41.53
N ASN A 225 -11.54 -2.13 -41.33
CA ASN A 225 -11.29 -3.35 -40.56
C ASN A 225 -10.16 -4.19 -41.19
N LEU A 226 -10.19 -4.35 -42.52
CA LEU A 226 -9.12 -5.03 -43.28
C LEU A 226 -7.76 -4.32 -43.26
N ARG A 227 -7.72 -3.01 -42.98
CA ARG A 227 -6.48 -2.24 -42.83
C ARG A 227 -5.88 -2.36 -41.43
N HIS A 228 -6.68 -2.69 -40.42
CA HIS A 228 -6.28 -2.70 -39.01
C HIS A 228 -6.26 -4.11 -38.39
N ASN A 229 -6.32 -5.15 -39.22
CA ASN A 229 -6.35 -6.55 -38.75
C ASN A 229 -7.52 -6.82 -37.77
N LEU A 230 -8.70 -6.28 -38.09
CA LEU A 230 -9.94 -6.50 -37.36
C LEU A 230 -10.80 -7.54 -38.09
N SER A 231 -11.72 -8.17 -37.38
CA SER A 231 -12.79 -9.00 -37.95
C SER A 231 -13.89 -8.13 -38.59
N LEU A 232 -14.88 -8.77 -39.20
CA LEU A 232 -16.07 -8.07 -39.74
C LEU A 232 -16.81 -7.25 -38.66
N ASP A 233 -16.81 -7.75 -37.42
CA ASP A 233 -17.44 -7.15 -36.24
C ASP A 233 -16.53 -6.14 -35.50
N GLY A 234 -15.30 -5.90 -36.01
CA GLY A 234 -14.35 -4.96 -35.41
C GLY A 234 -13.49 -5.53 -34.28
N GLN A 235 -13.52 -6.84 -34.03
CA GLN A 235 -12.67 -7.48 -33.02
C GLN A 235 -11.24 -7.61 -33.55
N PRO A 236 -10.20 -7.27 -32.77
CA PRO A 236 -8.81 -7.43 -33.21
C PRO A 236 -8.48 -8.91 -33.39
N LEU A 237 -7.90 -9.28 -34.54
CA LEU A 237 -7.46 -10.65 -34.83
C LEU A 237 -6.11 -10.98 -34.15
N HIS A 238 -5.42 -9.97 -33.61
CA HIS A 238 -4.22 -10.15 -32.81
C HIS A 238 -4.51 -9.93 -31.33
N LEU A 239 -3.86 -10.71 -30.46
CA LEU A 239 -3.98 -10.56 -29.01
C LEU A 239 -3.23 -9.29 -28.55
N PRO A 240 -3.82 -8.48 -27.65
CA PRO A 240 -3.13 -7.34 -27.07
C PRO A 240 -1.96 -7.78 -26.18
N LEU A 241 -0.95 -6.92 -26.04
CA LEU A 241 0.17 -7.17 -25.15
C LEU A 241 -0.27 -7.07 -23.68
N PHE A 242 0.15 -8.02 -22.85
CA PHE A 242 -0.04 -7.98 -21.40
C PHE A 242 1.21 -7.38 -20.74
N ALA A 243 1.03 -6.36 -19.90
CA ALA A 243 2.12 -5.80 -19.10
C ALA A 243 2.35 -6.68 -17.85
N THR A 244 3.61 -7.04 -17.58
CA THR A 244 4.01 -7.67 -16.33
C THR A 244 4.05 -6.62 -15.21
N PRO A 245 3.45 -6.86 -14.03
CA PRO A 245 3.57 -5.94 -12.91
C PRO A 245 5.04 -5.78 -12.48
N VAL A 246 5.43 -4.55 -12.15
CA VAL A 246 6.79 -4.22 -11.69
C VAL A 246 6.98 -4.67 -10.24
N ASP A 247 8.18 -5.16 -9.90
CA ASP A 247 8.55 -5.66 -8.57
C ASP A 247 8.48 -4.54 -7.50
N PRO A 248 7.71 -4.71 -6.40
CA PRO A 248 7.70 -3.75 -5.30
C PRO A 248 9.05 -3.75 -4.57
N GLN A 249 9.70 -2.58 -4.52
CA GLN A 249 11.04 -2.40 -3.93
C GLN A 249 11.17 -2.95 -2.50
N GLU A 250 12.33 -3.51 -2.19
CA GLU A 250 12.67 -4.06 -0.86
C GLU A 250 12.91 -2.94 0.18
N LEU A 251 12.31 -3.08 1.36
CA LEU A 251 12.51 -2.15 2.49
C LEU A 251 13.92 -2.32 3.09
N GLN A 252 14.77 -1.29 2.99
CA GLN A 252 16.11 -1.30 3.60
C GLN A 252 16.07 -0.95 5.09
N ARG A 253 16.81 -1.71 5.92
CA ARG A 253 16.98 -1.42 7.35
C ARG A 253 17.96 -0.26 7.54
N GLN A 254 17.52 0.82 8.18
CA GLN A 254 18.39 1.90 8.63
C GLN A 254 18.85 1.62 10.07
N HIS A 255 20.17 1.70 10.31
CA HIS A 255 20.75 1.67 11.65
C HIS A 255 21.53 2.96 11.86
N ALA A 256 20.96 3.92 12.59
CA ALA A 256 21.71 5.07 13.08
C ALA A 256 22.38 4.67 14.39
N ALA A 257 23.70 4.42 14.36
CA ALA A 257 24.47 4.33 15.58
C ALA A 257 24.54 5.74 16.17
N GLY A 258 23.65 6.07 17.12
CA GLY A 258 23.63 7.36 17.84
C GLY A 258 24.84 7.57 18.76
N ASN A 259 25.98 6.97 18.43
CA ASN A 259 27.17 6.92 19.26
C ASN A 259 28.00 8.20 19.05
N GLY A 260 27.89 9.16 19.96
CA GLY A 260 28.78 10.32 20.06
C GLY A 260 30.13 9.97 20.72
N ILE A 261 31.13 10.84 20.52
CA ILE A 261 32.43 10.76 21.21
C ILE A 261 32.21 11.06 22.70
N SER A 262 32.65 10.17 23.59
CA SER A 262 32.54 10.34 25.04
C SER A 262 33.42 11.50 25.53
N GLY A 263 32.83 12.48 26.22
CA GLY A 263 33.56 13.55 26.90
C GLY A 263 34.23 13.03 28.18
N ALA A 264 35.54 13.20 28.31
CA ALA A 264 36.24 12.88 29.55
C ALA A 264 36.07 14.04 30.55
N LEU A 265 35.33 13.81 31.64
CA LEU A 265 35.31 14.71 32.79
C LEU A 265 36.63 14.56 33.57
N ASN A 266 37.33 15.67 33.80
CA ASN A 266 38.52 15.68 34.64
C ASN A 266 38.12 15.53 36.13
N PRO A 267 38.79 14.65 36.91
CA PRO A 267 38.47 14.46 38.32
C PRO A 267 38.75 15.74 39.13
N VAL A 268 37.85 16.06 40.06
CA VAL A 268 37.96 17.22 40.95
C VAL A 268 39.09 17.00 41.97
N ALA A 269 39.94 18.02 42.19
CA ALA A 269 40.99 17.99 43.20
C ALA A 269 40.40 17.92 44.63
N ALA A 270 40.89 17.00 45.46
CA ALA A 270 40.38 16.78 46.81
C ALA A 270 40.77 17.92 47.76
N ALA A 271 39.80 18.44 48.54
CA ALA A 271 40.09 19.25 49.72
C ALA A 271 40.53 18.34 50.89
N THR A 272 41.46 18.82 51.72
CA THR A 272 41.94 18.07 52.89
C THR A 272 40.86 17.97 53.97
N SER A 273 40.54 16.74 54.41
CA SER A 273 39.60 16.48 55.52
C SER A 273 40.30 16.39 56.89
N LEU A 274 39.55 16.71 57.95
CA LEU A 274 39.93 16.52 59.36
C LEU A 274 39.74 15.07 59.82
N TYR A 275 38.90 14.29 59.15
CA TYR A 275 38.62 12.92 59.53
C TYR A 275 39.65 11.95 58.93
N ARG A 276 39.96 10.90 59.68
CA ARG A 276 40.85 9.81 59.27
C ARG A 276 40.20 8.91 58.22
N PHE A 277 41.05 8.14 57.56
CA PHE A 277 40.67 7.28 56.44
C PHE A 277 39.46 6.34 56.71
N PRO A 278 39.37 5.59 57.83
CA PRO A 278 38.29 4.60 58.00
C PRO A 278 36.88 5.22 57.95
N LEU A 279 36.70 6.37 58.60
CA LEU A 279 35.41 7.05 58.59
C LEU A 279 35.08 7.63 57.21
N LEU A 280 36.08 8.20 56.51
CA LEU A 280 35.88 8.70 55.15
C LEU A 280 35.57 7.59 54.15
N LEU A 281 36.23 6.44 54.28
CA LEU A 281 35.96 5.26 53.46
C LEU A 281 34.53 4.77 53.67
N GLU A 282 34.07 4.66 54.92
CA GLU A 282 32.69 4.25 55.25
C GLU A 282 31.67 5.22 54.64
N ARG A 283 31.88 6.54 54.79
CA ARG A 283 31.00 7.57 54.23
C ARG A 283 31.02 7.58 52.70
N ALA A 284 32.19 7.40 52.07
CA ALA A 284 32.32 7.31 50.62
C ALA A 284 31.64 6.06 50.07
N LYS A 285 31.84 4.88 50.69
CA LYS A 285 31.15 3.64 50.31
C LYS A 285 29.63 3.78 50.42
N GLY A 286 29.13 4.45 51.48
CA GLY A 286 27.71 4.75 51.63
C GLY A 286 27.16 5.63 50.49
N ALA A 287 27.86 6.72 50.15
CA ALA A 287 27.48 7.61 49.06
C ALA A 287 27.50 6.92 47.69
N VAL A 288 28.54 6.13 47.41
CA VAL A 288 28.64 5.35 46.18
C VAL A 288 27.57 4.26 46.11
N GLY A 289 27.21 3.63 47.24
CA GLY A 289 26.08 2.72 47.31
C GLY A 289 24.76 3.39 46.88
N SER A 290 24.55 4.64 47.26
CA SER A 290 23.40 5.44 46.78
C SER A 290 23.49 5.75 45.28
N VAL A 291 24.68 6.04 44.74
CA VAL A 291 24.90 6.21 43.28
C VAL A 291 24.51 4.93 42.53
N MET A 292 25.00 3.77 42.96
CA MET A 292 24.66 2.47 42.34
C MET A 292 23.15 2.19 42.40
N GLN A 293 22.51 2.47 43.54
CA GLN A 293 21.07 2.29 43.70
C GLN A 293 20.27 3.18 42.73
N LEU A 294 20.67 4.44 42.58
CA LEU A 294 20.00 5.38 41.68
C LEU A 294 20.28 5.05 40.20
N GLY A 295 21.48 4.55 39.88
CA GLY A 295 21.83 4.04 38.55
C GLY A 295 20.96 2.85 38.14
N ASN A 296 20.75 1.90 39.05
CA ASN A 296 19.83 0.77 38.82
C ASN A 296 18.38 1.25 38.65
N ALA A 297 17.93 2.24 39.43
CA ALA A 297 16.60 2.82 39.28
C ALA A 297 16.43 3.52 37.91
N LEU A 298 17.46 4.24 37.45
CA LEU A 298 17.48 4.88 36.14
C LEU A 298 17.44 3.84 35.00
N GLN A 299 18.26 2.79 35.07
CA GLN A 299 18.24 1.70 34.09
C GLN A 299 16.84 1.07 33.98
N ASN A 300 16.23 0.72 35.10
CA ASN A 300 14.87 0.16 35.11
C ASN A 300 13.84 1.13 34.50
N ALA A 301 13.97 2.44 34.76
CA ALA A 301 13.08 3.44 34.18
C ALA A 301 13.26 3.58 32.66
N LEU A 302 14.51 3.54 32.17
CA LEU A 302 14.85 3.55 30.74
C LEU A 302 14.26 2.33 30.02
N GLU A 303 14.49 1.13 30.54
CA GLU A 303 13.94 -0.10 29.96
C GLU A 303 12.41 -0.07 29.93
N LYS A 304 11.76 0.44 30.98
CA LYS A 304 10.30 0.58 30.99
C LYS A 304 9.83 1.61 29.97
N GLN A 305 10.49 2.76 29.84
CA GLN A 305 10.18 3.78 28.84
C GLN A 305 10.14 3.22 27.41
N ASP A 306 11.15 2.43 27.05
CA ASP A 306 11.26 1.83 25.71
C ASP A 306 10.21 0.74 25.48
N ASN A 307 9.98 -0.12 26.48
CA ASN A 307 8.93 -1.13 26.44
C ASN A 307 7.54 -0.49 26.25
N GLU A 308 7.27 0.61 26.96
CA GLU A 308 6.04 1.38 26.80
C GLU A 308 5.88 1.97 25.41
N ALA A 309 6.96 2.51 24.83
CA ALA A 309 6.95 3.02 23.48
C ALA A 309 6.67 1.90 22.44
N MET A 310 7.26 0.72 22.62
CA MET A 310 7.03 -0.44 21.76
C MET A 310 5.59 -0.96 21.87
N VAL A 311 5.06 -1.11 23.08
CA VAL A 311 3.69 -1.55 23.30
C VAL A 311 2.70 -0.59 22.62
N LEU A 312 2.88 0.72 22.78
CA LEU A 312 2.00 1.72 22.16
C LEU A 312 2.03 1.64 20.63
N LEU A 313 3.22 1.45 20.03
CA LEU A 313 3.38 1.27 18.59
C LEU A 313 2.65 0.02 18.08
N LEU A 314 2.83 -1.12 18.76
CA LEU A 314 2.18 -2.38 18.39
C LEU A 314 0.65 -2.27 18.48
N GLN A 315 0.13 -1.65 19.54
CA GLN A 315 -1.32 -1.43 19.68
C GLN A 315 -1.88 -0.55 18.55
N GLN A 316 -1.15 0.51 18.17
CA GLN A 316 -1.55 1.37 17.06
C GLN A 316 -1.54 0.64 15.70
N GLN A 317 -0.53 -0.20 15.45
CA GLN A 317 -0.47 -1.03 14.24
C GLN A 317 -1.61 -2.05 14.21
N GLN A 318 -1.86 -2.75 15.32
CA GLN A 318 -2.95 -3.71 15.46
C GLN A 318 -4.31 -3.07 15.18
N GLN A 319 -4.56 -1.86 15.68
CA GLN A 319 -5.79 -1.12 15.41
C GLN A 319 -6.00 -0.87 13.90
N ARG A 320 -4.95 -0.50 13.16
CA ARG A 320 -5.03 -0.31 11.71
C ARG A 320 -5.27 -1.61 10.95
N VAL A 321 -4.62 -2.70 11.38
CA VAL A 321 -4.84 -4.03 10.79
C VAL A 321 -6.30 -4.46 10.98
N LEU A 322 -6.86 -4.32 12.19
CA LEU A 322 -8.26 -4.67 12.46
C LEU A 322 -9.25 -3.81 11.65
N GLN A 323 -8.94 -2.53 11.42
CA GLN A 323 -9.72 -1.70 10.51
C GLN A 323 -9.71 -2.26 9.08
N GLN A 324 -8.54 -2.64 8.55
CA GLN A 324 -8.44 -3.26 7.23
C GLN A 324 -9.19 -4.60 7.18
N THR A 325 -9.12 -5.41 8.25
CA THR A 325 -9.88 -6.66 8.35
C THR A 325 -11.38 -6.42 8.24
N ARG A 326 -11.92 -5.41 8.95
CA ARG A 326 -13.33 -5.01 8.83
C ARG A 326 -13.69 -4.59 7.41
N ASP A 327 -12.83 -3.83 6.74
CA ASP A 327 -13.06 -3.38 5.37
C ASP A 327 -13.06 -4.56 4.37
N ILE A 328 -12.23 -5.58 4.59
CA ILE A 328 -12.28 -6.85 3.85
C ILE A 328 -13.62 -7.58 4.08
N GLN A 329 -14.12 -7.63 5.32
CA GLN A 329 -15.43 -8.25 5.59
C GLN A 329 -16.58 -7.50 4.90
N ASN A 330 -16.51 -6.18 4.83
CA ASN A 330 -17.48 -5.37 4.07
C ASN A 330 -17.47 -5.74 2.57
N ALA A 331 -16.29 -5.89 1.96
CA ALA A 331 -16.18 -6.34 0.59
C ALA A 331 -16.74 -7.76 0.38
N ASN A 332 -16.51 -8.66 1.34
CA ASN A 332 -17.04 -10.03 1.31
C ASN A 332 -18.58 -10.06 1.32
N ILE A 333 -19.22 -9.23 2.16
CA ILE A 333 -20.69 -9.05 2.14
C ILE A 333 -21.15 -8.54 0.77
N GLY A 334 -20.41 -7.60 0.17
CA GLY A 334 -20.68 -7.08 -1.19
C GLY A 334 -20.69 -8.18 -2.25
N ILE A 335 -19.72 -9.10 -2.21
CA ILE A 335 -19.64 -10.27 -3.10
C ILE A 335 -20.89 -11.15 -2.94
N LEU A 336 -21.26 -11.49 -1.71
CA LEU A 336 -22.44 -12.35 -1.45
C LEU A 336 -23.75 -11.69 -1.90
N LYS A 337 -23.89 -10.37 -1.70
CA LYS A 337 -25.04 -9.60 -2.20
C LYS A 337 -25.11 -9.61 -3.74
N SER A 338 -23.97 -9.51 -4.42
CA SER A 338 -23.90 -9.63 -5.89
C SER A 338 -24.29 -11.03 -6.36
N SER A 339 -23.78 -12.09 -5.70
CA SER A 339 -24.16 -13.48 -5.99
C SER A 339 -25.65 -13.72 -5.79
N ARG A 340 -26.23 -13.21 -4.69
CA ARG A 340 -27.68 -13.27 -4.44
C ARG A 340 -28.47 -12.60 -5.56
N LYS A 341 -28.04 -11.43 -6.03
CA LYS A 341 -28.69 -10.73 -7.16
C LYS A 341 -28.66 -11.60 -8.42
N ALA A 342 -27.52 -12.19 -8.76
CA ALA A 342 -27.41 -13.08 -9.92
C ALA A 342 -28.36 -14.29 -9.83
N VAL A 343 -28.42 -14.93 -8.66
CA VAL A 343 -29.34 -16.07 -8.43
C VAL A 343 -30.82 -15.63 -8.42
N THR A 344 -31.11 -14.38 -8.03
CA THR A 344 -32.47 -13.82 -8.12
C THR A 344 -32.92 -13.70 -9.58
N GLU A 345 -32.04 -13.27 -10.50
CA GLU A 345 -32.34 -13.25 -11.94
C GLU A 345 -32.56 -14.66 -12.51
N MET A 346 -31.79 -15.65 -12.03
CA MET A 346 -32.01 -17.06 -12.39
C MET A 346 -33.39 -17.55 -11.94
N ALA A 347 -33.83 -17.18 -10.73
CA ALA A 347 -35.16 -17.49 -10.22
C ALA A 347 -36.25 -16.89 -11.10
N ALA A 348 -36.13 -15.60 -11.45
CA ALA A 348 -37.06 -14.91 -12.32
C ALA A 348 -37.15 -15.56 -13.71
N SER A 349 -36.01 -15.99 -14.29
CA SER A 349 -35.99 -16.72 -15.55
C SER A 349 -36.68 -18.09 -15.47
N ALA A 350 -36.52 -18.82 -14.37
CA ALA A 350 -37.18 -20.11 -14.15
C ALA A 350 -38.69 -19.94 -13.94
N GLU A 351 -39.11 -18.89 -13.21
CA GLU A 351 -40.52 -18.53 -13.04
C GLU A 351 -41.17 -18.16 -14.38
N ALA A 352 -40.50 -17.35 -15.21
CA ALA A 352 -40.99 -17.01 -16.54
C ALA A 352 -41.17 -18.26 -17.44
N ARG A 353 -40.26 -19.24 -17.35
CA ARG A 353 -40.38 -20.52 -18.06
C ARG A 353 -41.56 -21.33 -17.54
N LEU A 354 -41.74 -21.41 -16.23
CA LEU A 354 -42.86 -22.10 -15.60
C LEU A 354 -44.20 -21.52 -16.05
N ASP A 355 -44.33 -20.19 -16.02
CA ASP A 355 -45.55 -19.49 -16.43
C ASP A 355 -45.83 -19.67 -17.91
N HIS A 356 -44.79 -19.65 -18.76
CA HIS A 356 -44.92 -19.93 -20.18
C HIS A 356 -45.53 -21.32 -20.44
N TYR A 357 -44.97 -22.39 -19.85
CA TYR A 357 -45.51 -23.74 -20.06
C TYR A 357 -46.88 -23.93 -19.43
N LYS A 358 -47.16 -23.32 -18.27
CA LYS A 358 -48.53 -23.27 -17.71
C LYS A 358 -49.51 -22.66 -18.69
N GLN A 359 -49.13 -21.56 -19.34
CA GLN A 359 -49.99 -20.88 -20.31
C GLN A 359 -50.22 -21.75 -21.56
N LEU A 360 -49.18 -22.40 -22.10
CA LEU A 360 -49.32 -23.33 -23.23
C LEU A 360 -50.26 -24.48 -22.92
N ILE A 361 -50.10 -25.13 -21.76
CA ILE A 361 -50.95 -26.25 -21.34
C ILE A 361 -52.39 -25.79 -21.11
N LYS A 362 -52.59 -24.62 -20.49
CA LYS A 362 -53.92 -24.03 -20.25
C LYS A 362 -54.64 -23.72 -21.56
N ASN A 363 -53.93 -23.18 -22.54
CA ASN A 363 -54.51 -22.78 -23.82
C ASN A 363 -54.79 -23.99 -24.73
N GLY A 364 -54.04 -25.10 -24.58
CA GLY A 364 -54.24 -26.33 -25.34
C GLY A 364 -53.85 -26.17 -26.81
N ILE A 365 -54.58 -26.84 -27.71
CA ILE A 365 -54.41 -26.65 -29.15
C ILE A 365 -54.94 -25.28 -29.57
N SER A 366 -54.26 -24.66 -30.54
CA SER A 366 -54.69 -23.37 -31.07
C SER A 366 -55.99 -23.48 -31.87
N ALA A 367 -56.64 -22.33 -32.10
CA ALA A 367 -57.85 -22.27 -32.94
C ALA A 367 -57.59 -22.82 -34.35
N ASP A 368 -56.44 -22.49 -34.96
CA ASP A 368 -56.06 -22.97 -36.29
C ASP A 368 -55.80 -24.48 -36.30
N GLU A 369 -55.17 -25.04 -35.26
CA GLU A 369 -54.96 -26.48 -35.13
C GLU A 369 -56.28 -27.24 -34.96
N GLN A 370 -57.24 -26.65 -34.25
CA GLN A 370 -58.59 -27.18 -34.10
C GLN A 370 -59.36 -27.13 -35.43
N GLU A 371 -59.29 -26.01 -36.14
CA GLU A 371 -59.94 -25.84 -37.44
C GLU A 371 -59.35 -26.77 -38.50
N ALA A 372 -58.02 -26.96 -38.52
CA ALA A 372 -57.36 -27.93 -39.38
C ALA A 372 -57.82 -29.37 -39.13
N LEU A 373 -58.04 -29.75 -37.87
CA LEU A 373 -58.61 -31.06 -37.53
C LEU A 373 -60.07 -31.19 -38.00
N ILE A 374 -60.88 -30.14 -37.85
CA ILE A 374 -62.27 -30.11 -38.34
C ILE A 374 -62.31 -30.27 -39.86
N LEU A 375 -61.48 -29.53 -40.59
CA LEU A 375 -61.38 -29.61 -42.06
C LEU A 375 -60.93 -31.00 -42.52
N ARG A 376 -59.97 -31.63 -41.85
CA ARG A 376 -59.54 -33.00 -42.17
C ARG A 376 -60.66 -34.03 -41.98
N ILE A 377 -61.47 -33.89 -40.93
CA ILE A 377 -62.63 -34.76 -40.67
C ILE A 377 -63.73 -34.52 -41.72
N ALA A 378 -64.00 -33.26 -42.08
CA ALA A 378 -64.97 -32.93 -43.12
C ALA A 378 -64.54 -33.44 -44.50
N ALA A 379 -63.25 -33.40 -44.83
CA ALA A 379 -62.72 -33.95 -46.07
C ALA A 379 -62.82 -35.49 -46.11
N GLN A 380 -62.58 -36.18 -44.97
CA GLN A 380 -62.79 -37.63 -44.84
C GLN A 380 -64.26 -38.01 -45.14
N SER A 381 -65.23 -37.31 -44.51
CA SER A 381 -66.64 -37.63 -44.72
C SER A 381 -67.12 -37.41 -46.17
N LEU A 382 -66.60 -36.39 -46.85
CA LEU A 382 -66.89 -36.13 -48.26
C LEU A 382 -66.29 -37.19 -49.19
N GLY A 383 -65.07 -37.68 -48.92
CA GLY A 383 -64.41 -38.72 -49.74
C GLY A 383 -65.24 -40.00 -49.89
N LEU A 384 -65.85 -40.48 -48.81
CA LEU A 384 -66.71 -41.67 -48.83
C LEU A 384 -67.98 -41.48 -49.67
N SER A 385 -68.58 -40.28 -49.63
CA SER A 385 -69.81 -39.97 -50.38
C SER A 385 -69.64 -40.01 -51.90
N ALA A 386 -68.41 -39.84 -52.40
CA ALA A 386 -68.09 -39.84 -53.83
C ALA A 386 -68.10 -41.24 -54.47
N THR A 387 -68.14 -42.31 -53.66
CA THR A 387 -68.19 -43.70 -54.16
C THR A 387 -69.53 -44.04 -54.82
N ILE A 388 -70.63 -43.41 -54.37
CA ILE A 388 -71.99 -43.68 -54.87
C ILE A 388 -72.15 -43.21 -56.33
N PRO A 389 -71.78 -41.97 -56.72
CA PRO A 389 -71.84 -41.55 -58.12
C PRO A 389 -70.97 -42.38 -59.06
N LEU A 390 -69.78 -42.82 -58.62
CA LEU A 390 -68.84 -43.59 -59.45
C LEU A 390 -69.36 -44.99 -59.80
N THR A 391 -70.03 -45.65 -58.86
CA THR A 391 -70.65 -46.97 -59.13
C THR A 391 -71.83 -46.86 -60.07
N ILE A 392 -72.63 -45.79 -59.97
CA ILE A 392 -73.72 -45.50 -60.91
C ILE A 392 -73.16 -45.18 -62.30
N ALA A 393 -72.12 -44.36 -62.40
CA ALA A 393 -71.46 -44.03 -63.66
C ALA A 393 -70.86 -45.27 -64.34
N GLY A 394 -70.19 -46.14 -63.59
CA GLY A 394 -69.66 -47.40 -64.12
C GLY A 394 -70.73 -48.36 -64.66
N ALA A 395 -71.94 -48.34 -64.08
CA ALA A 395 -73.08 -49.11 -64.59
C ALA A 395 -73.70 -48.47 -65.85
N LEU A 396 -73.74 -47.14 -65.92
CA LEU A 396 -74.23 -46.40 -67.10
C LEU A 396 -73.28 -46.55 -68.30
N ASP A 397 -71.96 -46.58 -68.08
CA ASP A 397 -70.92 -46.78 -69.10
C ASP A 397 -70.94 -48.20 -69.73
N MET A 398 -71.71 -49.13 -69.15
CA MET A 398 -71.97 -50.44 -69.77
C MET A 398 -73.06 -50.38 -70.85
N ALA A 399 -73.89 -49.34 -70.86
CA ALA A 399 -74.87 -49.16 -71.91
C ALA A 399 -74.15 -48.87 -73.25
N PRO A 400 -74.57 -49.50 -74.36
CA PRO A 400 -74.01 -49.20 -75.68
C PRO A 400 -74.27 -47.73 -76.03
N ASN A 401 -73.29 -47.07 -76.63
CA ASN A 401 -73.38 -45.66 -77.02
C ASN A 401 -73.18 -45.44 -78.53
N VAL A 402 -72.90 -46.50 -79.29
CA VAL A 402 -72.86 -46.51 -80.76
C VAL A 402 -73.98 -47.41 -81.27
N PHE A 403 -74.84 -46.87 -82.14
CA PHE A 403 -76.00 -47.56 -82.71
C PHE A 403 -76.04 -47.40 -84.23
N GLY A 404 -76.56 -48.40 -84.95
CA GLY A 404 -76.69 -48.39 -86.41
C GLY A 404 -75.99 -49.58 -87.07
N MET A 405 -75.18 -49.34 -88.11
CA MET A 405 -74.45 -50.40 -88.85
C MET A 405 -73.27 -51.00 -88.08
N ALA A 406 -72.89 -50.40 -86.95
CA ALA A 406 -72.00 -50.96 -85.94
C ALA A 406 -72.72 -50.90 -84.58
N ASP A 407 -72.84 -52.04 -83.91
CA ASP A 407 -73.44 -52.18 -82.59
C ASP A 407 -72.33 -52.32 -81.53
N GLY A 408 -72.36 -51.47 -80.50
CA GLY A 408 -71.42 -51.58 -79.38
C GLY A 408 -70.98 -50.24 -78.76
N GLY A 409 -69.71 -50.18 -78.35
CA GLY A 409 -69.14 -49.05 -77.61
C GLY A 409 -69.22 -49.16 -76.08
N SER A 410 -69.88 -50.19 -75.54
CA SER A 410 -69.93 -50.49 -74.11
C SER A 410 -68.54 -50.73 -73.52
N ARG A 411 -68.28 -50.18 -72.32
CA ARG A 411 -67.02 -50.38 -71.60
C ARG A 411 -67.17 -51.51 -70.58
N TRP A 412 -66.90 -52.75 -70.96
CA TRP A 412 -67.03 -53.93 -70.08
C TRP A 412 -66.12 -53.90 -68.84
N GLY A 413 -65.00 -53.18 -68.91
CA GLY A 413 -64.11 -52.94 -67.77
C GLY A 413 -64.61 -51.87 -66.80
N ALA A 414 -65.65 -51.09 -67.13
CA ALA A 414 -66.06 -49.91 -66.36
C ALA A 414 -66.54 -50.24 -64.94
N VAL A 415 -67.23 -51.38 -64.73
CA VAL A 415 -67.65 -51.81 -63.39
C VAL A 415 -66.47 -52.29 -62.54
N ALA A 416 -65.55 -53.08 -63.12
CA ALA A 416 -64.33 -53.49 -62.43
C ALA A 416 -63.44 -52.28 -62.10
N GLN A 417 -63.39 -51.29 -63.00
CA GLN A 417 -62.68 -50.03 -62.81
C GLN A 417 -63.36 -49.15 -61.73
N ALA A 418 -64.69 -49.05 -61.72
CA ALA A 418 -65.44 -48.34 -60.68
C ALA A 418 -65.29 -48.99 -59.30
N ALA A 419 -65.25 -50.33 -59.24
CA ALA A 419 -64.96 -51.07 -58.01
C ALA A 419 -63.52 -50.84 -57.53
N ALA A 420 -62.53 -50.86 -58.43
CA ALA A 420 -61.14 -50.55 -58.11
C ALA A 420 -60.99 -49.10 -57.60
N TRP A 421 -61.67 -48.13 -58.21
CA TRP A 421 -61.72 -46.75 -57.71
C TRP A 421 -62.42 -46.65 -56.36
N GLY A 422 -63.51 -47.40 -56.13
CA GLY A 422 -64.16 -47.46 -54.83
C GLY A 422 -63.23 -47.98 -53.72
N ILE A 423 -62.45 -49.04 -54.00
CA ILE A 423 -61.43 -49.57 -53.07
C ILE A 423 -60.30 -48.55 -52.86
N GLN A 424 -59.83 -47.87 -53.91
CA GLN A 424 -58.81 -46.83 -53.81
C GLN A 424 -59.28 -45.64 -52.97
N ILE A 425 -60.53 -45.19 -53.14
CA ILE A 425 -61.13 -44.11 -52.33
C ILE A 425 -61.25 -44.54 -50.87
N ALA A 426 -61.72 -45.77 -50.61
CA ALA A 426 -61.80 -46.29 -49.24
C ALA A 426 -60.41 -46.45 -48.58
N ALA A 427 -59.40 -46.88 -49.35
CA ALA A 427 -58.02 -46.96 -48.87
C ALA A 427 -57.45 -45.57 -48.55
N GLY A 428 -57.68 -44.58 -49.42
CA GLY A 428 -57.31 -43.18 -49.18
C GLY A 428 -58.03 -42.57 -47.98
N ASP A 429 -59.30 -42.93 -47.75
CA ASP A 429 -60.06 -42.48 -46.59
C ASP A 429 -59.53 -43.07 -45.27
N LEU A 430 -59.13 -44.35 -45.29
CA LEU A 430 -58.44 -44.99 -44.15
C LEU A 430 -57.08 -44.34 -43.88
N GLU A 431 -56.33 -43.98 -44.91
CA GLU A 431 -55.06 -43.24 -44.78
C GLU A 431 -55.28 -41.83 -44.21
N GLN A 432 -56.32 -41.12 -44.64
CA GLN A 432 -56.69 -39.82 -44.09
C GLN A 432 -57.15 -39.92 -42.63
N GLY A 433 -57.90 -40.96 -42.28
CA GLY A 433 -58.24 -41.29 -40.90
C GLY A 433 -56.99 -41.56 -40.05
N ALA A 434 -56.05 -42.37 -40.54
CA ALA A 434 -54.78 -42.62 -39.88
C ALA A 434 -53.98 -41.32 -39.66
N GLY A 435 -53.94 -40.43 -40.67
CA GLY A 435 -53.29 -39.12 -40.57
C GLY A 435 -53.94 -38.18 -39.53
N ILE A 436 -55.26 -38.23 -39.33
CA ILE A 436 -55.93 -37.50 -38.24
C ILE A 436 -55.50 -38.04 -36.87
N HIS A 437 -55.42 -39.36 -36.72
CA HIS A 437 -54.97 -40.00 -35.48
C HIS A 437 -53.51 -39.67 -35.17
N GLU A 438 -52.63 -39.66 -36.17
CA GLU A 438 -51.23 -39.29 -36.02
C GLU A 438 -51.08 -37.83 -35.56
N VAL A 439 -51.79 -36.88 -36.20
CA VAL A 439 -51.77 -35.47 -35.80
C VAL A 439 -52.24 -35.28 -34.36
N LYS A 440 -53.35 -35.93 -33.98
CA LYS A 440 -53.85 -35.90 -32.60
C LYS A 440 -52.84 -36.50 -31.61
N ALA A 441 -52.20 -37.62 -31.96
CA ALA A 441 -51.18 -38.25 -31.13
C ALA A 441 -49.97 -37.34 -30.93
N ASN A 442 -49.54 -36.62 -31.96
CA ASN A 442 -48.47 -35.63 -31.86
C ASN A 442 -48.83 -34.46 -30.95
N TYR A 443 -50.06 -33.94 -31.00
CA TYR A 443 -50.52 -32.89 -30.06
C TYR A 443 -50.56 -33.37 -28.61
N LEU A 444 -50.97 -34.62 -28.38
CA LEU A 444 -50.93 -35.23 -27.05
C LEU A 444 -49.49 -35.36 -26.55
N ARG A 445 -48.57 -35.93 -27.33
CA ARG A 445 -47.15 -36.02 -26.97
C ARG A 445 -46.51 -34.66 -26.70
N ARG A 446 -46.86 -33.64 -27.50
CA ARG A 446 -46.41 -32.26 -27.25
C ARG A 446 -46.91 -31.73 -25.91
N THR A 447 -48.14 -32.05 -25.54
CA THR A 447 -48.74 -31.65 -24.26
C THR A 447 -48.07 -32.38 -23.09
N GLU A 448 -47.76 -33.68 -23.24
CA GLU A 448 -46.99 -34.46 -22.26
C GLU A 448 -45.58 -33.87 -22.05
N GLU A 449 -44.90 -33.49 -23.12
CA GLU A 449 -43.60 -32.80 -23.06
C GLU A 449 -43.73 -31.45 -22.34
N TRP A 450 -44.75 -30.65 -22.65
CA TRP A 450 -45.01 -29.40 -21.93
C TRP A 450 -45.25 -29.62 -20.44
N GLN A 451 -45.98 -30.67 -20.06
CA GLN A 451 -46.22 -31.02 -18.65
C GLN A 451 -44.92 -31.41 -17.94
N LEU A 452 -44.04 -32.16 -18.63
CA LEU A 452 -42.71 -32.46 -18.12
C LEU A 452 -41.89 -31.18 -17.91
N GLN A 453 -41.83 -30.30 -18.91
CA GLN A 453 -41.10 -29.03 -18.82
C GLN A 453 -41.66 -28.09 -17.74
N GLN A 454 -42.99 -28.05 -17.57
CA GLN A 454 -43.64 -27.34 -16.47
C GLN A 454 -43.16 -27.90 -15.12
N THR A 455 -43.18 -29.22 -14.96
CA THR A 455 -42.78 -29.89 -13.71
C THR A 455 -41.31 -29.65 -13.39
N LEU A 456 -40.43 -29.72 -14.39
CA LEU A 456 -39.00 -29.42 -14.24
C LEU A 456 -38.79 -27.96 -13.83
N ALA A 457 -39.43 -27.02 -14.53
CA ALA A 457 -39.33 -25.59 -14.19
C ALA A 457 -39.87 -25.30 -12.78
N GLU A 458 -40.92 -25.99 -12.33
CA GLU A 458 -41.43 -25.86 -10.96
C GLU A 458 -40.39 -26.34 -9.94
N LYS A 459 -39.73 -27.47 -10.19
CA LYS A 459 -38.63 -27.97 -9.34
C LYS A 459 -37.43 -27.04 -9.34
N ASP A 460 -37.06 -26.47 -10.49
CA ASP A 460 -35.99 -25.50 -10.61
C ASP A 460 -36.28 -24.25 -9.77
N VAL A 461 -37.50 -23.71 -9.85
CA VAL A 461 -37.92 -22.55 -9.03
C VAL A 461 -37.78 -22.85 -7.54
N VAL A 462 -38.25 -24.01 -7.09
CA VAL A 462 -38.12 -24.43 -5.68
C VAL A 462 -36.64 -24.55 -5.28
N GLN A 463 -35.83 -25.21 -6.09
CA GLN A 463 -34.41 -25.40 -5.84
C GLN A 463 -33.66 -24.06 -5.75
N ILE A 464 -33.91 -23.14 -6.68
CA ILE A 464 -33.25 -21.83 -6.71
C ILE A 464 -33.71 -20.98 -5.51
N LYS A 465 -34.99 -21.06 -5.11
CA LYS A 465 -35.47 -20.38 -3.89
C LYS A 465 -34.77 -20.90 -2.63
N GLU A 466 -34.53 -22.20 -2.51
CA GLU A 466 -33.72 -22.75 -1.42
C GLU A 466 -32.26 -22.27 -1.45
N GLN A 467 -31.67 -22.14 -2.65
CA GLN A 467 -30.33 -21.53 -2.79
C GLN A 467 -30.30 -20.06 -2.37
N LEU A 468 -31.35 -19.28 -2.68
CA LEU A 468 -31.49 -17.90 -2.21
C LEU A 468 -31.57 -17.84 -0.69
N THR A 469 -32.36 -18.71 -0.05
CA THR A 469 -32.40 -18.84 1.42
C THR A 469 -31.01 -19.18 1.98
N GLY A 470 -30.27 -20.09 1.35
CA GLY A 470 -28.90 -20.40 1.72
C GLY A 470 -27.95 -19.20 1.61
N LEU A 471 -28.08 -18.39 0.56
CA LEU A 471 -27.31 -17.15 0.40
C LEU A 471 -27.70 -16.08 1.43
N ASP A 472 -28.98 -15.96 1.77
CA ASP A 472 -29.46 -15.05 2.83
C ASP A 472 -28.87 -15.42 4.20
N LEU A 473 -28.75 -16.72 4.48
CA LEU A 473 -28.05 -17.20 5.68
C LEU A 473 -26.55 -16.90 5.64
N GLN A 474 -25.89 -17.06 4.48
CA GLN A 474 -24.47 -16.71 4.32
C GLN A 474 -24.22 -15.21 4.48
N ILE A 475 -25.09 -14.36 3.93
CA ILE A 475 -25.03 -12.91 4.12
C ILE A 475 -25.21 -12.57 5.60
N SER A 476 -26.21 -13.14 6.26
CA SER A 476 -26.44 -12.93 7.69
C SER A 476 -25.25 -13.37 8.54
N MET A 477 -24.59 -14.47 8.17
CA MET A 477 -23.36 -14.94 8.81
C MET A 477 -22.20 -13.97 8.58
N ALA A 478 -22.00 -13.49 7.35
CA ALA A 478 -20.95 -12.53 7.01
C ALA A 478 -21.17 -11.17 7.70
N GLU A 479 -22.42 -10.74 7.86
CA GLU A 479 -22.78 -9.55 8.64
C GLU A 479 -22.39 -9.71 10.12
N LYS A 480 -22.67 -10.87 10.73
CA LYS A 480 -22.18 -11.18 12.08
C LYS A 480 -20.64 -11.23 12.17
N GLN A 481 -19.95 -11.70 11.14
CA GLN A 481 -18.48 -11.68 11.09
C GLN A 481 -17.92 -10.26 10.99
N ARG A 482 -18.56 -9.38 10.21
CA ARG A 482 -18.23 -7.94 10.20
C ARG A 482 -18.43 -7.33 11.58
N ASP A 483 -19.57 -7.62 12.23
CA ASP A 483 -19.86 -7.09 13.56
C ASP A 483 -18.86 -7.61 14.60
N LEU A 484 -18.42 -8.86 14.49
CA LEU A 484 -17.32 -9.40 15.30
C LEU A 484 -16.01 -8.66 15.05
N ALA A 485 -15.63 -8.41 13.80
CA ALA A 485 -14.42 -7.65 13.45
C ALA A 485 -14.49 -6.20 13.95
N GLU A 486 -15.66 -5.57 13.89
CA GLU A 486 -15.91 -4.25 14.46
C GLU A 486 -15.82 -4.26 15.99
N MET A 487 -16.34 -5.31 16.64
CA MET A 487 -16.19 -5.50 18.09
C MET A 487 -14.72 -5.70 18.48
N GLU A 488 -13.95 -6.51 17.74
CA GLU A 488 -12.51 -6.68 17.94
C GLU A 488 -11.75 -5.35 17.77
N GLN A 489 -12.10 -4.55 16.74
CA GLN A 489 -11.57 -3.21 16.56
C GLN A 489 -11.88 -2.31 17.77
N SER A 490 -13.11 -2.38 18.30
CA SER A 490 -13.52 -1.61 19.47
C SER A 490 -12.76 -2.04 20.74
N HIS A 491 -12.49 -3.34 20.91
CA HIS A 491 -11.69 -3.87 22.01
C HIS A 491 -10.24 -3.39 21.91
N ALA A 492 -9.63 -3.45 20.73
CA ALA A 492 -8.28 -2.92 20.51
C ALA A 492 -8.19 -1.41 20.78
N MET A 493 -9.22 -0.64 20.38
CA MET A 493 -9.31 0.79 20.71
C MET A 493 -9.40 1.02 22.22
N ALA A 494 -10.23 0.25 22.94
CA ALA A 494 -10.35 0.36 24.38
C ALA A 494 -9.03 0.01 25.10
N VAL A 495 -8.31 -1.01 24.63
CA VAL A 495 -6.98 -1.37 25.13
C VAL A 495 -5.99 -0.23 24.85
N TYR A 496 -5.94 0.29 23.62
CA TYR A 496 -5.08 1.43 23.27
C TYR A 496 -5.38 2.67 24.11
N GLN A 497 -6.66 2.98 24.33
CA GLN A 497 -7.08 4.08 25.17
C GLN A 497 -6.60 3.88 26.61
N MET A 498 -6.81 2.70 27.18
CA MET A 498 -6.31 2.37 28.53
C MET A 498 -4.78 2.47 28.60
N GLN A 499 -4.05 2.01 27.58
CA GLN A 499 -2.59 2.13 27.49
C GLN A 499 -2.12 3.58 27.38
N SER A 500 -2.92 4.45 26.75
CA SER A 500 -2.61 5.87 26.60
C SER A 500 -2.95 6.67 27.86
N THR A 501 -4.04 6.33 28.55
CA THR A 501 -4.53 7.07 29.72
C THR A 501 -4.03 6.51 31.05
N ARG A 502 -3.40 5.33 31.07
CA ARG A 502 -2.90 4.75 32.33
C ARG A 502 -1.83 5.64 32.94
N PHE A 503 -1.85 5.73 34.27
CA PHE A 503 -0.88 6.49 35.03
C PHE A 503 0.56 6.04 34.79
N SER A 504 0.82 4.73 34.77
CA SER A 504 2.14 4.14 34.48
C SER A 504 2.43 4.03 32.98
N GLY A 505 2.04 5.03 32.19
CA GLY A 505 2.25 5.08 30.76
C GLY A 505 3.59 5.71 30.37
N LYS A 506 3.79 5.90 29.07
CA LYS A 506 5.01 6.52 28.51
C LYS A 506 5.31 7.90 29.11
N GLU A 507 4.29 8.71 29.37
CA GLU A 507 4.47 10.06 29.93
C GLU A 507 5.13 10.06 31.32
N LEU A 508 4.72 9.13 32.20
CA LEU A 508 5.34 8.98 33.52
C LEU A 508 6.80 8.57 33.38
N TYR A 509 7.11 7.57 32.55
CA TYR A 509 8.49 7.11 32.39
C TYR A 509 9.38 8.15 31.69
N ASN A 510 8.86 8.92 30.74
CA ASN A 510 9.58 10.07 30.16
C ASN A 510 9.98 11.06 31.27
N TRP A 511 9.03 11.42 32.15
CA TRP A 511 9.30 12.31 33.27
C TRP A 511 10.28 11.70 34.29
N MET A 512 10.09 10.42 34.64
CA MET A 512 10.97 9.71 35.58
C MET A 512 12.39 9.64 35.05
N VAL A 513 12.59 9.26 33.79
CA VAL A 513 13.92 9.20 33.16
C VAL A 513 14.57 10.58 33.15
N GLY A 514 13.84 11.63 32.76
CA GLY A 514 14.38 13.00 32.78
C GLY A 514 14.80 13.45 34.19
N ARG A 515 13.96 13.18 35.21
CA ARG A 515 14.26 13.54 36.59
C ARG A 515 15.37 12.70 37.21
N LEU A 516 15.34 11.39 37.01
CA LEU A 516 16.32 10.45 37.55
C LEU A 516 17.69 10.65 36.91
N SER A 517 17.77 10.88 35.59
CA SER A 517 19.04 11.16 34.90
C SER A 517 19.71 12.43 35.47
N GLY A 518 18.94 13.51 35.63
CA GLY A 518 19.45 14.74 36.25
C GLY A 518 19.91 14.57 37.69
N LEU A 519 19.12 13.90 38.54
CA LEU A 519 19.48 13.64 39.93
C LEU A 519 20.66 12.67 40.06
N TYR A 520 20.76 11.69 39.15
CA TYR A 520 21.84 10.71 39.12
C TYR A 520 23.19 11.36 38.86
N TYR A 521 23.27 12.25 37.86
CA TYR A 521 24.48 13.02 37.60
C TYR A 521 24.88 13.88 38.80
N GLN A 522 23.94 14.60 39.41
CA GLN A 522 24.21 15.43 40.59
C GLN A 522 24.68 14.61 41.79
N LEU A 523 24.11 13.42 42.00
CA LEU A 523 24.53 12.53 43.10
C LEU A 523 25.93 11.96 42.84
N PHE A 524 26.24 11.60 41.60
CA PHE A 524 27.57 11.17 41.19
C PHE A 524 28.62 12.27 41.46
N ASP A 525 28.33 13.51 41.03
CA ASP A 525 29.19 14.67 41.24
C ASP A 525 29.36 15.02 42.74
N ALA A 526 28.35 14.74 43.58
CA ALA A 526 28.45 14.90 45.03
C ALA A 526 29.24 13.77 45.71
N ALA A 527 29.20 12.54 45.19
CA ALA A 527 29.87 11.37 45.76
C ALA A 527 31.35 11.28 45.38
N GLN A 528 31.72 11.72 44.17
CA GLN A 528 33.08 11.65 43.66
C GLN A 528 34.10 12.39 44.57
N PRO A 529 33.84 13.62 45.07
CA PRO A 529 34.73 14.31 46.00
C PRO A 529 34.97 13.54 47.31
N LEU A 530 33.99 12.81 47.84
CA LEU A 530 34.19 11.98 49.04
C LEU A 530 35.17 10.83 48.78
N CYS A 531 35.11 10.22 47.60
CA CYS A 531 36.07 9.21 47.18
C CYS A 531 37.50 9.80 47.09
N MET A 532 37.60 11.01 46.53
CA MET A 532 38.87 11.74 46.45
C MET A 532 39.39 12.17 47.83
N MET A 533 38.51 12.55 48.76
CA MET A 533 38.88 12.82 50.17
C MET A 533 39.42 11.57 50.86
N ALA A 534 38.77 10.41 50.69
CA ALA A 534 39.26 9.14 51.21
C ALA A 534 40.64 8.78 50.63
N LYS A 535 40.85 8.96 49.32
CA LYS A 535 42.15 8.81 48.67
C LYS A 535 43.21 9.70 49.32
N SER A 536 42.89 10.99 49.50
CA SER A 536 43.82 11.96 50.08
C SER A 536 44.17 11.67 51.54
N ALA A 537 43.21 11.19 52.33
CA ALA A 537 43.43 10.81 53.73
C ALA A 537 44.34 9.57 53.83
N LEU A 538 44.15 8.57 52.97
CA LEU A 538 45.05 7.42 52.94
C LEU A 538 46.45 7.82 52.47
N ALA A 539 46.56 8.64 51.42
CA ALA A 539 47.84 9.13 50.90
C ALA A 539 48.66 9.93 51.94
N ARG A 540 48.03 10.44 53.00
CA ARG A 540 48.74 10.94 54.17
C ARG A 540 49.36 9.81 54.96
N ASP A 541 48.60 8.80 55.36
CA ASP A 541 49.06 7.78 56.30
C ASP A 541 50.08 6.79 55.69
N ILE A 542 50.01 6.54 54.38
CA ILE A 542 50.90 5.63 53.65
C ILE A 542 51.70 6.35 52.56
N ASP A 543 52.46 5.61 51.75
CA ASP A 543 53.17 6.20 50.61
C ASP A 543 52.22 6.56 49.45
N ALA A 544 52.22 7.83 49.04
CA ALA A 544 51.29 8.36 48.03
C ALA A 544 51.39 7.63 46.69
N SER A 545 52.60 7.18 46.32
CA SER A 545 52.90 6.42 45.09
C SER A 545 52.02 5.18 44.91
N LYS A 546 51.59 4.55 46.01
CA LYS A 546 50.74 3.36 46.01
C LYS A 546 49.29 3.66 45.65
N THR A 547 48.86 4.92 45.72
CA THR A 547 47.47 5.35 45.47
C THR A 547 47.28 6.13 44.17
N ASP A 548 48.36 6.51 43.48
CA ASP A 548 48.31 7.42 42.32
C ASP A 548 47.48 6.87 41.15
N HIS A 549 47.50 5.55 40.95
CA HIS A 549 46.81 4.88 39.84
C HIS A 549 45.29 4.70 40.04
N LEU A 550 44.74 5.11 41.19
CA LEU A 550 43.30 5.02 41.48
C LEU A 550 42.60 6.34 41.13
N PHE A 551 41.36 6.25 40.65
CA PHE A 551 40.52 7.40 40.28
C PHE A 551 41.13 8.29 39.17
N ILE A 552 41.76 7.69 38.16
CA ILE A 552 42.34 8.41 37.00
C ILE A 552 41.24 8.93 36.08
N ASN A 553 40.23 8.09 35.82
CA ASN A 553 39.08 8.44 34.99
C ASN A 553 37.90 8.81 35.89
N SER A 554 36.99 9.63 35.38
CA SER A 554 35.74 9.96 36.08
C SER A 554 34.85 8.72 36.28
N GLY A 555 34.85 7.78 35.33
CA GLY A 555 33.93 6.62 35.35
C GLY A 555 32.54 6.95 34.79
N TRP A 556 32.23 8.22 34.53
CA TRP A 556 31.00 8.68 33.88
C TRP A 556 31.07 8.59 32.34
N SER A 557 29.97 8.17 31.71
CA SER A 557 29.84 8.09 30.25
C SER A 557 28.57 8.79 29.75
N ASP A 558 28.72 9.94 29.09
CA ASP A 558 27.59 10.70 28.54
C ASP A 558 26.79 9.91 27.50
N LEU A 559 27.48 9.06 26.71
CA LEU A 559 26.86 8.25 25.68
C LEU A 559 25.84 7.25 26.26
N TYR A 560 26.13 6.70 27.43
CA TYR A 560 25.31 5.67 28.08
C TYR A 560 24.59 6.21 29.32
N GLN A 561 24.29 7.51 29.36
CA GLN A 561 23.56 8.16 30.47
C GLN A 561 24.23 7.96 31.84
N GLY A 562 25.56 7.81 31.86
CA GLY A 562 26.35 7.62 33.06
C GLY A 562 26.20 6.25 33.74
N LEU A 563 25.47 5.30 33.13
CA LEU A 563 25.25 3.99 33.74
C LEU A 563 26.58 3.30 34.08
N LEU A 564 26.58 2.58 35.20
CA LEU A 564 27.73 1.88 35.79
C LEU A 564 28.84 2.76 36.38
N ALA A 565 28.64 4.08 36.50
CA ALA A 565 29.64 4.96 37.11
C ALA A 565 29.84 4.68 38.62
N GLY A 566 28.81 4.21 39.32
CA GLY A 566 28.89 3.87 40.75
C GLY A 566 29.76 2.63 41.00
N GLU A 567 29.67 1.64 40.12
CA GLU A 567 30.44 0.40 40.15
C GLU A 567 31.94 0.68 40.01
N ASP A 568 32.33 1.62 39.14
CA ASP A 568 33.73 2.05 39.00
C ASP A 568 34.25 2.73 40.27
N LEU A 569 33.46 3.67 40.84
CA LEU A 569 33.82 4.30 42.11
C LEU A 569 33.94 3.30 43.26
N MET A 570 33.01 2.33 43.35
CA MET A 570 33.02 1.31 44.40
C MET A 570 34.23 0.40 44.27
N LEU A 571 34.57 -0.01 43.04
CA LEU A 571 35.77 -0.80 42.76
C LEU A 571 37.03 -0.05 43.19
N ASN A 572 37.12 1.25 42.87
CA ASN A 572 38.27 2.07 43.23
C ASN A 572 38.35 2.29 44.76
N LEU A 573 37.24 2.45 45.46
CA LEU A 573 37.20 2.47 46.93
C LEU A 573 37.60 1.13 47.56
N GLN A 574 37.17 0.01 46.99
CA GLN A 574 37.56 -1.32 47.46
C GLN A 574 39.05 -1.57 47.26
N LYS A 575 39.62 -1.14 46.13
CA LYS A 575 41.07 -1.16 45.90
C LYS A 575 41.81 -0.30 46.93
N LEU A 576 41.28 0.90 47.23
CA LEU A 576 41.84 1.80 48.22
C LEU A 576 41.84 1.19 49.64
N GLU A 577 40.75 0.55 50.05
CA GLU A 577 40.67 -0.19 51.31
C GLU A 577 41.66 -1.36 51.36
N ASN A 578 41.79 -2.12 50.27
CA ASN A 578 42.76 -3.22 50.19
C ASN A 578 44.20 -2.72 50.33
N ILE A 579 44.53 -1.53 49.79
CA ILE A 579 45.83 -0.90 49.98
C ILE A 579 46.02 -0.54 51.45
N TRP A 580 45.03 0.11 52.08
CA TRP A 580 45.10 0.43 53.50
C TRP A 580 45.34 -0.82 54.36
N LEU A 581 44.56 -1.89 54.19
CA LEU A 581 44.71 -3.12 54.97
C LEU A 581 46.06 -3.85 54.77
N LYS A 582 46.70 -3.69 53.60
CA LYS A 582 48.01 -4.29 53.31
C LYS A 582 49.18 -3.48 53.86
N GLU A 583 49.04 -2.16 53.82
CA GLU A 583 50.11 -1.21 54.14
C GLU A 583 50.02 -0.70 55.58
N ASP A 584 48.87 -0.84 56.23
CA ASP A 584 48.71 -0.48 57.63
C ASP A 584 49.57 -1.39 58.51
N ALA A 585 50.46 -0.76 59.27
CA ALA A 585 51.43 -1.43 60.11
C ALA A 585 51.44 -0.79 61.50
N ARG A 586 51.77 -1.58 62.52
CA ARG A 586 51.91 -1.08 63.89
C ARG A 586 53.01 -0.02 63.95
N ALA A 587 52.61 1.18 64.36
CA ALA A 587 53.55 2.26 64.64
C ALA A 587 54.34 1.97 65.92
N LEU A 588 55.61 2.36 65.95
CA LEU A 588 56.37 2.47 67.18
C LEU A 588 56.08 3.83 67.80
N GLU A 589 55.46 3.84 68.97
CA GLU A 589 55.03 5.04 69.67
C GLU A 589 56.14 5.51 70.61
N VAL A 590 56.59 6.75 70.44
CA VAL A 590 57.65 7.36 71.23
C VAL A 590 57.11 8.62 71.90
N GLU A 591 57.26 8.70 73.21
CA GLU A 591 57.04 9.91 73.99
C GLU A 591 58.38 10.53 74.36
N ARG A 592 58.62 11.75 73.89
CA ARG A 592 59.84 12.50 74.15
C ARG A 592 59.50 13.77 74.91
N THR A 593 59.96 13.83 76.17
CA THR A 593 59.81 15.03 77.02
C THR A 593 60.98 15.99 76.81
N ILE A 594 60.70 17.20 76.34
CA ILE A 594 61.70 18.21 75.98
C ILE A 594 61.55 19.40 76.90
N SER A 595 62.63 19.70 77.62
CA SER A 595 62.77 20.91 78.43
C SER A 595 63.31 22.04 77.55
N LEU A 596 62.57 23.14 77.43
CA LEU A 596 63.05 24.29 76.67
C LEU A 596 64.22 25.00 77.36
N ALA A 597 64.30 24.97 78.70
CA ALA A 597 65.48 25.46 79.42
C ALA A 597 66.76 24.73 78.99
N GLN A 598 66.72 23.39 78.87
CA GLN A 598 67.85 22.61 78.38
C GLN A 598 68.18 22.88 76.90
N VAL A 599 67.14 23.02 76.07
CA VAL A 599 67.33 23.33 74.64
C VAL A 599 67.97 24.69 74.46
N TYR A 600 67.51 25.71 75.18
CA TYR A 600 68.06 27.06 75.11
C TYR A 600 69.44 27.17 75.74
N GLU A 601 69.73 26.48 76.84
CA GLU A 601 71.08 26.44 77.42
C GLU A 601 72.09 25.83 76.43
N LYS A 602 71.70 24.77 75.72
CA LYS A 602 72.55 24.09 74.73
C LYS A 602 72.69 24.86 73.41
N SER A 603 71.60 25.38 72.86
CA SER A 603 71.56 26.00 71.53
C SER A 603 71.78 27.52 71.56
N ALA A 604 71.02 28.23 72.41
CA ALA A 604 71.02 29.69 72.51
C ALA A 604 71.91 30.26 73.63
N LYS A 605 72.48 29.38 74.48
CA LYS A 605 73.43 29.68 75.57
C LYS A 605 72.89 30.66 76.62
N PHE A 606 71.60 30.57 76.96
CA PHE A 606 71.00 31.34 78.05
C PHE A 606 70.12 30.48 78.97
N ASN A 607 69.91 30.93 80.21
CA ASN A 607 68.96 30.34 81.14
C ASN A 607 67.56 30.94 80.93
N LEU A 608 66.55 30.09 80.69
CA LEU A 608 65.19 30.51 80.37
C LEU A 608 64.53 31.34 81.48
N SER A 609 64.64 30.92 82.74
CA SER A 609 63.96 31.57 83.86
C SER A 609 64.54 32.97 84.14
N ASP A 610 65.87 33.10 84.04
CA ASP A 610 66.56 34.39 84.19
C ASP A 610 66.15 35.39 83.10
N LYS A 611 66.03 34.92 81.85
CA LYS A 611 65.65 35.77 80.71
C LYS A 611 64.19 36.20 80.77
N VAL A 612 63.27 35.27 81.05
CA VAL A 612 61.85 35.60 81.23
C VAL A 612 61.68 36.58 82.39
N SER A 613 62.36 36.37 83.50
CA SER A 613 62.37 37.32 84.63
C SER A 613 62.94 38.69 84.23
N GLY A 614 64.00 38.72 83.42
CA GLY A 614 64.59 39.96 82.89
C GLY A 614 63.64 40.74 81.98
N TYR A 615 62.91 40.06 81.10
CA TYR A 615 61.90 40.68 80.22
C TYR A 615 60.75 41.29 81.01
N LEU A 616 60.25 40.58 82.02
CA LEU A 616 59.12 41.04 82.86
C LEU A 616 59.51 42.16 83.84
N ASN A 617 60.80 42.28 84.18
CA ASN A 617 61.34 43.30 85.05
C ASN A 617 61.95 44.50 84.30
N GLY A 618 61.92 44.49 82.95
CA GLY A 618 62.39 45.59 82.10
C GLY A 618 63.91 45.76 82.06
N THR A 619 64.68 44.72 82.37
CA THR A 619 66.15 44.77 82.48
C THR A 619 66.90 44.04 81.35
N GLY A 620 66.18 43.46 80.36
CA GLY A 620 66.75 42.72 79.23
C GLY A 620 66.38 43.29 77.85
N SER A 621 67.09 42.85 76.79
CA SER A 621 66.75 43.12 75.37
C SER A 621 65.49 42.35 74.99
N ASP A 622 64.47 42.99 74.41
CA ASP A 622 63.15 42.40 74.11
C ASP A 622 63.14 41.16 73.19
N THR A 623 64.29 40.76 72.65
CA THR A 623 64.45 39.56 71.82
C THR A 623 65.83 38.93 72.04
N GLU A 624 65.84 37.61 72.27
CA GLU A 624 67.02 36.76 72.08
C GLU A 624 66.62 35.53 71.27
N GLU A 625 67.05 35.52 70.01
CA GLU A 625 66.87 34.40 69.08
C GLU A 625 68.23 33.89 68.63
N ALA A 626 68.41 32.58 68.69
CA ALA A 626 69.52 31.90 68.02
C ALA A 626 69.25 31.88 66.50
N LYS A 627 70.33 31.77 65.70
CA LYS A 627 70.24 31.68 64.22
C LYS A 627 69.40 30.51 63.71
N ASP A 628 69.10 29.55 64.58
CA ASP A 628 68.41 28.29 64.25
C ASP A 628 66.89 28.35 64.55
N GLY A 629 66.32 29.54 64.83
CA GLY A 629 64.89 29.75 65.08
C GLY A 629 64.42 29.45 66.51
N ASN A 630 65.36 29.10 67.40
CA ASN A 630 65.12 28.87 68.83
C ASN A 630 65.33 30.16 69.61
N GLY A 631 64.37 30.59 70.40
CA GLY A 631 64.53 31.81 71.18
C GLY A 631 63.32 32.20 72.00
N VAL A 632 63.51 33.25 72.80
CA VAL A 632 62.43 33.87 73.56
C VAL A 632 62.44 35.37 73.28
N SER A 633 61.26 35.88 72.94
CA SER A 633 61.03 37.29 72.67
C SER A 633 59.78 37.77 73.39
N ILE A 634 59.73 39.07 73.69
CA ILE A 634 58.53 39.72 74.19
C ILE A 634 58.20 40.89 73.26
N HIS A 635 57.03 40.85 72.65
CA HIS A 635 56.56 41.90 71.74
C HIS A 635 55.13 42.25 72.08
N GLU A 636 54.84 43.54 72.27
CA GLU A 636 53.49 44.05 72.57
C GLU A 636 52.79 43.33 73.74
N GLY A 637 53.54 42.98 74.78
CA GLY A 637 53.01 42.26 75.96
C GLY A 637 52.71 40.79 75.71
N ILE A 638 53.14 40.21 74.59
CA ILE A 638 53.07 38.77 74.30
C ILE A 638 54.48 38.17 74.41
N LEU A 639 54.67 37.26 75.35
CA LEU A 639 55.91 36.48 75.44
C LEU A 639 55.82 35.29 74.48
N SER A 640 56.77 35.19 73.56
CA SER A 640 56.85 34.09 72.58
C SER A 640 58.12 33.27 72.83
N ALA A 641 57.96 31.97 73.02
CA ALA A 641 59.03 31.00 73.08
C ALA A 641 58.96 30.10 71.82
N SER A 642 59.97 30.18 70.96
CA SER A 642 60.03 29.45 69.70
C SER A 642 61.06 28.33 69.77
N VAL A 643 60.71 27.17 69.22
CA VAL A 643 61.63 26.05 69.03
C VAL A 643 61.45 25.38 67.66
N SER A 644 62.51 25.33 66.86
CA SER A 644 62.55 24.63 65.58
C SER A 644 62.55 23.12 65.79
N ILE A 645 61.64 22.41 65.11
CA ILE A 645 61.48 20.96 65.25
C ILE A 645 62.78 20.24 64.85
N LYS A 646 63.38 20.65 63.73
CA LYS A 646 64.66 20.11 63.24
C LYS A 646 65.79 20.20 64.25
N THR A 647 65.86 21.27 65.04
CA THR A 647 66.94 21.47 66.04
C THR A 647 66.82 20.55 67.25
N LEU A 648 65.62 20.00 67.50
CA LEU A 648 65.39 19.01 68.55
C LEU A 648 66.09 17.69 68.25
N ALA A 649 66.48 17.45 66.99
CA ALA A 649 67.25 16.31 66.55
C ALA A 649 66.63 14.97 66.97
N LEU A 650 65.29 14.91 66.92
CA LEU A 650 64.47 13.75 67.34
C LEU A 650 64.75 12.50 66.51
N ASP A 651 65.31 12.67 65.31
CA ASP A 651 65.76 11.58 64.45
C ASP A 651 66.96 10.81 65.06
N ASN A 652 67.79 11.48 65.86
CA ASN A 652 68.96 10.87 66.51
C ASN A 652 68.63 10.03 67.75
N ASP A 653 67.46 10.24 68.38
CA ASP A 653 67.03 9.45 69.55
C ASP A 653 67.00 7.94 69.22
N TYR A 654 66.67 7.60 67.97
CA TYR A 654 66.72 6.25 67.42
C TYR A 654 67.43 6.26 66.07
N PRO A 655 68.73 5.91 65.95
CA PRO A 655 69.48 6.08 64.71
C PRO A 655 69.02 5.14 63.59
N ALA A 656 69.18 5.58 62.34
CA ALA A 656 68.76 4.84 61.14
C ALA A 656 69.38 3.42 61.04
N ALA A 657 70.56 3.20 61.63
CA ALA A 657 71.23 1.90 61.68
C ALA A 657 70.40 0.80 62.37
N MET A 658 69.43 1.17 63.21
CA MET A 658 68.52 0.22 63.88
C MET A 658 67.40 -0.29 62.97
N GLN A 659 67.26 0.23 61.75
CA GLN A 659 66.28 -0.22 60.75
C GLN A 659 64.81 -0.19 61.23
N LEU A 660 64.46 0.78 62.08
CA LEU A 660 63.14 0.88 62.72
C LEU A 660 62.07 1.63 61.89
N GLY A 661 62.45 2.18 60.74
CA GLY A 661 61.58 2.92 59.83
C GLY A 661 62.09 4.33 59.48
N GLN A 662 61.77 4.79 58.26
CA GLN A 662 62.24 6.07 57.72
C GLN A 662 61.26 7.22 57.98
N LYS A 663 59.95 6.94 58.04
CA LYS A 663 58.92 7.97 58.22
C LYS A 663 58.67 8.18 59.70
N ARG A 664 58.90 9.41 60.18
CA ARG A 664 58.69 9.76 61.59
C ARG A 664 57.84 10.99 61.70
N ARG A 665 56.67 10.84 62.32
CA ARG A 665 55.66 11.88 62.34
C ARG A 665 55.11 12.12 63.72
N ILE A 666 54.93 13.39 64.05
CA ILE A 666 54.29 13.83 65.29
C ILE A 666 52.87 13.27 65.31
N LYS A 667 52.51 12.68 66.45
CA LYS A 667 51.16 12.17 66.74
C LYS A 667 50.38 13.17 67.58
N GLN A 668 51.02 13.75 68.59
CA GLN A 668 50.42 14.72 69.50
C GLN A 668 51.50 15.49 70.26
N ILE A 669 51.23 16.75 70.56
CA ILE A 669 52.09 17.57 71.43
C ILE A 669 51.26 18.05 72.61
N SER A 670 51.75 17.85 73.84
CA SER A 670 51.17 18.46 75.04
C SER A 670 52.21 19.27 75.79
N VAL A 671 51.73 20.25 76.56
CA VAL A 671 52.60 21.21 77.23
C VAL A 671 52.37 21.15 78.74
N SER A 672 53.47 21.09 79.49
CA SER A 672 53.48 21.30 80.94
C SER A 672 54.32 22.53 81.27
N LEU A 673 53.81 23.35 82.18
CA LEU A 673 54.39 24.61 82.62
C LEU A 673 54.63 24.52 84.13
N PRO A 674 55.84 24.12 84.56
CA PRO A 674 56.22 24.14 85.97
C PRO A 674 56.33 25.59 86.48
N ALA A 675 55.19 26.14 86.88
CA ALA A 675 55.00 27.46 87.48
C ALA A 675 54.09 27.37 88.71
N LEU A 676 54.16 28.36 89.61
CA LEU A 676 53.31 28.44 90.80
C LEU A 676 51.94 29.03 90.41
N LEU A 677 50.95 28.15 90.25
CA LEU A 677 49.56 28.55 90.00
C LEU A 677 48.81 28.77 91.31
N GLY A 678 48.12 29.91 91.42
CA GLY A 678 47.19 30.18 92.52
C GLY A 678 45.92 29.32 92.44
N PRO A 679 45.11 29.27 93.52
CA PRO A 679 43.82 28.58 93.50
C PRO A 679 42.94 29.12 92.37
N TYR A 680 42.50 28.24 91.45
CA TYR A 680 41.68 28.60 90.28
C TYR A 680 42.31 29.65 89.35
N GLN A 681 43.64 29.76 89.33
CA GLN A 681 44.35 30.60 88.36
C GLN A 681 44.61 29.80 87.09
N ASP A 682 44.02 30.23 85.98
CA ASP A 682 44.26 29.65 84.66
C ASP A 682 45.53 30.19 84.01
N VAL A 683 46.13 29.40 83.12
CA VAL A 683 47.15 29.83 82.17
C VAL A 683 46.47 30.27 80.88
N GLN A 684 46.96 31.33 80.23
CA GLN A 684 46.57 31.62 78.85
C GLN A 684 47.81 31.48 77.97
N ALA A 685 47.84 30.46 77.13
CA ALA A 685 48.89 30.30 76.13
C ALA A 685 48.38 29.60 74.87
N THR A 686 49.08 29.82 73.76
CA THR A 686 48.85 29.10 72.51
C THR A 686 50.16 28.48 72.04
N LEU A 687 50.12 27.24 71.59
CA LEU A 687 51.20 26.63 70.83
C LEU A 687 50.76 26.61 69.38
N SER A 688 51.60 27.08 68.47
CA SER A 688 51.29 27.16 67.04
C SER A 688 52.47 26.65 66.22
N TYR A 689 52.20 26.18 65.01
CA TYR A 689 53.20 25.73 64.07
C TYR A 689 53.30 26.69 62.88
N ASP A 690 54.51 27.11 62.52
CA ASP A 690 54.76 28.17 61.52
C ASP A 690 55.35 27.67 60.17
N GLY A 691 55.46 26.35 59.97
CA GLY A 691 55.97 25.75 58.74
C GLY A 691 55.04 25.87 57.52
N GLN A 692 55.58 25.77 56.30
CA GLN A 692 54.81 25.79 55.05
C GLN A 692 53.96 24.52 54.90
N ASN A 693 52.65 24.66 55.09
CA ASN A 693 51.73 23.55 55.29
C ASN A 693 51.07 23.06 53.98
N THR A 694 51.47 21.89 53.46
CA THR A 694 50.72 21.18 52.40
C THR A 694 49.91 19.98 52.91
N GLY A 695 50.00 19.66 54.21
CA GLY A 695 49.66 18.33 54.73
C GLY A 695 48.75 18.28 55.96
N LEU A 696 48.58 19.33 56.74
CA LEU A 696 47.69 19.32 57.93
C LEU A 696 46.24 19.58 57.57
N ALA A 697 45.32 18.98 58.32
CA ALA A 697 43.90 19.31 58.21
C ALA A 697 43.62 20.73 58.74
N ASN A 698 42.51 21.31 58.29
CA ASN A 698 42.10 22.65 58.72
C ASN A 698 41.90 22.68 60.25
N GLY A 699 42.55 23.62 60.93
CA GLY A 699 42.50 23.76 62.39
C GLY A 699 43.52 22.92 63.19
N CYS A 700 44.37 22.11 62.55
CA CYS A 700 45.37 21.28 63.24
C CYS A 700 46.74 21.98 63.45
N THR A 701 46.86 23.28 63.20
CA THR A 701 48.14 24.02 63.28
C THR A 701 48.39 24.69 64.63
N ALA A 702 47.43 24.65 65.57
CA ALA A 702 47.55 25.30 66.86
C ALA A 702 46.75 24.60 67.97
N ILE A 703 47.16 24.81 69.22
CA ILE A 703 46.44 24.43 70.45
C ILE A 703 46.43 25.58 71.46
N ALA A 704 45.44 25.57 72.36
CA ALA A 704 45.39 26.44 73.53
C ALA A 704 45.78 25.68 74.79
N ILE A 705 46.42 26.36 75.75
CA ILE A 705 46.84 25.84 77.05
C ILE A 705 46.08 26.59 78.13
N SER A 706 45.54 25.87 79.11
CA SER A 706 44.66 26.44 80.14
C SER A 706 45.03 26.01 81.56
N ARG A 707 45.40 24.74 81.76
CA ARG A 707 45.79 24.18 83.07
C ARG A 707 47.29 24.24 83.29
N GLY A 708 48.09 24.23 82.21
CA GLY A 708 49.54 24.20 82.28
C GLY A 708 50.11 22.86 82.79
N MET A 709 49.31 21.80 82.85
CA MET A 709 49.76 20.48 83.28
C MET A 709 49.36 19.42 82.26
N ASN A 710 50.31 19.06 81.39
CA ASN A 710 50.14 18.09 80.30
C ASN A 710 48.94 18.39 79.39
N ASP A 711 48.76 19.66 79.02
CA ASP A 711 47.63 20.12 78.21
C ASP A 711 47.86 19.82 76.73
N SER A 712 46.90 19.14 76.10
CA SER A 712 46.91 18.80 74.66
C SER A 712 46.12 19.78 73.79
N GLY A 713 45.43 20.76 74.38
CA GLY A 713 44.47 21.63 73.68
C GLY A 713 43.09 21.02 73.44
N GLN A 714 42.84 19.81 73.93
CA GLN A 714 41.52 19.18 73.92
C GLN A 714 40.99 19.06 75.36
N PHE A 715 39.67 19.15 75.54
CA PHE A 715 39.05 18.96 76.86
C PHE A 715 39.31 17.56 77.44
N GLN A 716 39.24 16.55 76.56
CA GLN A 716 39.61 15.17 76.82
C GLN A 716 40.42 14.68 75.62
N LEU A 717 41.66 14.25 75.85
CA LEU A 717 42.51 13.67 74.82
C LEU A 717 42.05 12.25 74.51
N ASP A 718 41.65 11.99 73.27
CA ASP A 718 41.26 10.66 72.81
C ASP A 718 41.99 10.31 71.51
N PHE A 719 42.83 9.28 71.56
CA PHE A 719 43.55 8.78 70.39
C PHE A 719 42.67 7.97 69.42
N ASN A 720 41.53 7.48 69.91
CA ASN A 720 40.55 6.71 69.14
C ASN A 720 39.55 7.60 68.40
N ASP A 721 39.61 8.93 68.58
CA ASP A 721 38.79 9.85 67.79
C ASP A 721 39.09 9.67 66.29
N GLY A 722 38.02 9.74 65.49
CA GLY A 722 38.09 9.70 64.04
C GLY A 722 38.69 10.97 63.43
N LYS A 723 39.00 11.99 64.23
CA LYS A 723 39.65 13.24 63.81
C LYS A 723 41.17 13.19 63.98
N TYR A 724 41.89 13.92 63.12
CA TYR A 724 43.31 14.19 63.34
C TYR A 724 43.50 15.10 64.55
N LEU A 725 44.52 14.80 65.36
CA LEU A 725 44.93 15.60 66.50
C LEU A 725 45.68 16.86 66.01
N PRO A 726 45.74 17.93 66.82
CA PRO A 726 46.61 19.06 66.52
C PRO A 726 48.07 18.61 66.34
N PHE A 727 48.73 19.15 65.33
CA PHE A 727 50.09 18.81 64.89
C PHE A 727 50.29 17.36 64.40
N GLU A 728 49.22 16.57 64.28
CA GLU A 728 49.33 15.18 63.81
C GLU A 728 49.75 15.14 62.34
N GLY A 729 50.85 14.44 62.07
CA GLY A 729 51.37 14.23 60.72
C GLY A 729 52.56 15.11 60.32
N ILE A 730 52.98 16.05 61.17
CA ILE A 730 54.21 16.85 60.94
C ILE A 730 55.43 15.92 60.97
N ASP A 731 56.33 16.07 60.01
CA ASP A 731 57.60 15.33 59.99
C ASP A 731 58.53 15.85 61.09
N ILE A 732 59.20 14.96 61.83
CA ILE A 732 60.12 15.39 62.90
C ILE A 732 61.38 16.11 62.35
N ASN A 733 61.64 16.00 61.05
CA ASN A 733 62.74 16.70 60.36
C ASN A 733 62.28 17.98 59.65
N ASP A 734 61.02 18.40 59.86
CA ASP A 734 60.49 19.62 59.27
C ASP A 734 61.27 20.85 59.76
N GLY A 735 61.48 21.81 58.86
CA GLY A 735 62.15 23.08 59.14
C GLY A 735 61.30 24.08 59.92
N GLY A 736 60.00 23.83 60.08
CA GLY A 736 59.10 24.68 60.87
C GLY A 736 59.42 24.69 62.37
N ALA A 737 58.92 25.72 63.04
CA ALA A 737 59.04 25.93 64.47
C ALA A 737 57.69 25.83 65.19
N LEU A 738 57.78 25.37 66.43
CA LEU A 738 56.71 25.39 67.41
C LEU A 738 56.84 26.67 68.23
N VAL A 739 55.87 27.56 68.08
CA VAL A 739 55.87 28.87 68.72
C VAL A 739 54.81 28.88 69.81
N LEU A 740 55.28 28.94 71.06
CA LEU A 740 54.45 29.06 72.25
C LEU A 740 54.31 30.54 72.63
N ARG A 741 53.08 31.07 72.61
CA ARG A 741 52.78 32.48 72.88
C ARG A 741 51.92 32.63 74.13
N PHE A 742 52.36 33.48 75.06
CA PHE A 742 51.66 33.87 76.28
C PHE A 742 51.18 35.32 76.14
N PRO A 743 49.86 35.58 75.95
CA PRO A 743 49.32 36.94 75.96
C PRO A 743 49.38 37.60 77.35
N ASN A 744 49.30 38.93 77.39
CA ASN A 744 49.21 39.71 78.63
C ASN A 744 50.34 39.41 79.64
N ALA A 745 51.54 39.14 79.12
CA ALA A 745 52.70 38.73 79.90
C ALA A 745 53.11 39.79 80.95
N ASN A 746 52.91 41.08 80.62
CA ASN A 746 53.24 42.20 81.52
C ASN A 746 52.17 42.49 82.58
N ASP A 747 50.97 41.91 82.45
CA ASP A 747 49.80 42.22 83.28
C ASP A 747 49.38 41.01 84.12
N GLN A 748 48.25 40.37 83.74
CA GLN A 748 47.60 39.30 84.50
C GLN A 748 48.48 38.05 84.65
N GLN A 749 49.35 37.77 83.68
CA GLN A 749 50.23 36.59 83.72
C GLN A 749 51.63 36.87 84.26
N LYS A 750 51.93 38.11 84.69
CA LYS A 750 53.28 38.50 85.12
C LYS A 750 53.82 37.63 86.27
N ALA A 751 53.03 37.44 87.32
CA ALA A 751 53.44 36.63 88.47
C ALA A 751 53.64 35.13 88.11
N LEU A 752 52.77 34.61 87.23
CA LEU A 752 52.85 33.24 86.73
C LEU A 752 54.12 33.03 85.93
N LEU A 753 54.40 33.92 84.98
CA LEU A 753 55.59 33.86 84.12
C LEU A 753 56.89 34.13 84.90
N GLN A 754 56.88 34.97 85.94
CA GLN A 754 58.02 35.13 86.85
C GLN A 754 58.33 33.85 87.65
N SER A 755 57.32 33.04 87.95
CA SER A 755 57.49 31.75 88.62
C SER A 755 57.78 30.59 87.66
N LEU A 756 57.83 30.86 86.35
CA LEU A 756 58.05 29.85 85.32
C LEU A 756 59.51 29.40 85.37
N SER A 757 59.70 28.14 85.79
CA SER A 757 61.03 27.53 85.84
C SER A 757 61.48 26.99 84.48
N ASP A 758 60.53 26.44 83.71
CA ASP A 758 60.78 25.80 82.43
C ASP A 758 59.48 25.71 81.62
N ILE A 759 59.59 25.34 80.34
CA ILE A 759 58.48 24.92 79.50
C ILE A 759 58.78 23.50 79.01
N ILE A 760 57.90 22.56 79.34
CA ILE A 760 58.06 21.15 79.01
C ILE A 760 57.12 20.80 77.86
N LEU A 761 57.68 20.36 76.73
CA LEU A 761 56.94 19.80 75.61
C LEU A 761 56.97 18.28 75.69
N HIS A 762 55.81 17.64 75.78
CA HIS A 762 55.66 16.20 75.61
C HIS A 762 55.33 15.94 74.15
N ILE A 763 56.36 15.68 73.35
CA ILE A 763 56.21 15.37 71.93
C ILE A 763 56.02 13.87 71.80
N ARG A 764 54.82 13.46 71.42
CA ARG A 764 54.51 12.09 71.05
C ARG A 764 54.61 11.97 69.55
N TYR A 765 55.51 11.12 69.07
CA TYR A 765 55.68 10.87 67.65
C TYR A 765 55.68 9.37 67.37
N THR A 766 55.49 9.02 66.10
CA THR A 766 55.43 7.64 65.63
C THR A 766 56.54 7.39 64.63
N ILE A 767 57.19 6.24 64.75
CA ILE A 767 58.14 5.73 63.76
C ILE A 767 57.44 4.64 62.96
N ARG A 768 57.45 4.77 61.63
CA ARG A 768 56.83 3.84 60.68
C ARG A 768 57.82 3.49 59.56
N SER A 769 57.71 2.25 59.06
CA SER A 769 58.52 1.76 57.93
C SER A 769 58.11 2.38 56.60
#